data_AF-A0A9D4B9C5-F1
#
_entry.id   AF-A0A9D4B9C5-F1
#
_cell.length_a   1.000
_cell.length_b   1.000
_cell.length_c   1.000
_cell.angle_alpha   90.00
_cell.angle_beta   90.00
_cell.angle_gamma   90.00
#
_symmetry.space_group_name_H-M   'P 1'
#
loop_
_entity.id
_entity.type
_entity.pdbx_description
1 polymer ?
#
loop_
_entity_poly.entity_id
_entity_poly.type
_entity_poly.pdbx_seq_one_letter_code
_entity_poly.pdbx_strand_id
1 'polypeptide(L)'
;MAASMGDSKTRKRTYKSANLEVNGHQNGHLSNGINERCLKEDGVNVVYVLFAVVMYYCAIFSFVRSRSFSFPEPQIQGKFSQKDAFYESNARKHMQEFSLHGPRVVGSDANEIHAYQYILKQLQIIKTNALPQKYILIDQQNATGSFDIEFLSDFVSVYRDVKNVAAMLKSELGSEHSLLMSCHFDSSIDSPGAGDNAISCAVMLEILRVFSQSPVKQLHNIIFLFNGAEENLLQASHGFITKHPWADSIKAFVNIDSAGAGGWEIVFQTGPSHPWLVRAYADSAPYPSGSILGQEVFQSGVIPSDTDFRIYRDFGEIPGLDIAYITNGYVYHTQNDQNRYIQPGCVQRGGENLLGLLRRLSSSPRLADPGDERDGTMIYFDLVGYFMVYYPQSVAIVINSALVATIVFRIIRKTFNLIPSDEHDPMFMKNLLKATVALFLTWIAVILTCVAMALTITLLGSNLSWFTHNYNLVPLYLIPSVIVVLYMQDFFKDRWFKANSRWYNEKLFFEATLTGWSILLLLLTLRGMGSAFMPMLYVLGPLVIRDRTMWLARAWNWKNHVTSFVSLHLASLFVPLLVTIYMSHAVFTLFIPIFGRTGTSVNADIAASLLLAILLIPTTGYLVSLCYLCRNIRKICAVLAVVVLVWVCAIVVSPLGFPYSGDKDHPSPNRLLAIHTRRRVFDLQSHVTHEDSGIWLIPFDYNNNKHLLGAMPQLKDAIDVDCRLGPYCGMPFIIPCISMLPP
;
A
#
# COMPACT_ATOMS: atom_id res chain seq x y z
N MET A 1 2.45 4.50 77.01
CA MET A 1 2.86 4.37 78.43
C MET A 1 1.60 4.42 79.29
N ALA A 2 1.43 3.41 80.14
CA ALA A 2 0.54 3.25 81.31
C ALA A 2 -0.95 3.70 81.18
N ALA A 3 -1.92 2.79 81.07
CA ALA A 3 -2.46 1.86 82.08
C ALA A 3 -3.52 2.49 83.00
N SER A 4 -4.72 1.91 82.99
CA SER A 4 -5.56 1.75 84.19
C SER A 4 -6.67 0.73 83.90
N MET A 5 -6.50 -0.46 84.46
CA MET A 5 -7.55 -1.46 84.68
C MET A 5 -8.36 -1.08 85.92
N GLY A 6 -9.64 -1.41 85.95
CA GLY A 6 -10.48 -1.34 87.15
C GLY A 6 -11.75 -2.14 86.97
N ASP A 7 -11.83 -3.25 87.69
CA ASP A 7 -12.68 -4.41 87.46
C ASP A 7 -13.95 -4.43 88.35
N SER A 8 -14.95 -5.16 87.85
CA SER A 8 -16.03 -5.86 88.55
C SER A 8 -17.13 -5.09 89.31
N LYS A 9 -18.39 -5.42 88.98
CA LYS A 9 -19.36 -5.96 89.95
C LYS A 9 -20.54 -6.67 89.28
N THR A 10 -20.83 -7.82 89.86
CA THR A 10 -21.78 -8.89 89.55
C THR A 10 -23.23 -8.58 89.95
N ARG A 11 -24.24 -9.07 89.20
CA ARG A 11 -25.24 -10.07 89.68
C ARG A 11 -26.49 -10.26 88.78
N LYS A 12 -26.87 -11.56 88.69
CA LYS A 12 -28.21 -12.19 88.52
C LYS A 12 -28.87 -12.11 87.13
N ARG A 13 -28.85 -13.18 86.30
CA ARG A 13 -29.64 -14.45 86.31
C ARG A 13 -31.17 -14.27 86.26
N THR A 14 -31.75 -14.68 85.13
CA THR A 14 -32.99 -15.49 85.11
C THR A 14 -32.92 -16.50 83.96
N TYR A 15 -33.32 -17.72 84.29
CA TYR A 15 -33.22 -18.98 83.55
C TYR A 15 -34.59 -19.36 82.95
N LYS A 16 -34.59 -20.10 81.83
CA LYS A 16 -35.47 -21.26 81.51
C LYS A 16 -34.97 -21.89 80.20
N SER A 17 -34.18 -22.96 80.26
CA SER A 17 -34.55 -24.40 80.26
C SER A 17 -35.13 -24.85 78.91
N ALA A 18 -34.36 -25.48 78.01
CA ALA A 18 -33.81 -26.86 78.03
C ALA A 18 -34.79 -27.88 77.41
N ASN A 19 -34.33 -28.56 76.35
CA ASN A 19 -34.56 -29.99 76.15
C ASN A 19 -33.33 -30.60 75.44
N LEU A 20 -32.86 -31.70 76.01
CA LEU A 20 -31.75 -32.56 75.62
C LEU A 20 -32.33 -33.83 75.01
N GLU A 21 -31.71 -34.36 73.95
CA GLU A 21 -31.44 -35.80 73.70
C GLU A 21 -30.61 -35.91 72.40
N VAL A 22 -29.30 -36.18 72.46
CA VAL A 22 -28.57 -37.48 72.51
C VAL A 22 -28.29 -38.09 71.12
N ASN A 23 -26.98 -38.03 70.77
CA ASN A 23 -26.12 -38.89 69.96
C ASN A 23 -26.40 -39.23 68.48
N GLY A 24 -25.39 -38.94 67.65
CA GLY A 24 -25.14 -39.59 66.36
C GLY A 24 -24.02 -38.92 65.57
N HIS A 25 -22.78 -39.42 65.68
CA HIS A 25 -21.69 -39.10 64.77
C HIS A 25 -22.04 -39.46 63.33
N GLN A 26 -21.82 -38.56 62.35
CA GLN A 26 -21.05 -38.80 61.11
C GLN A 26 -21.09 -37.58 60.16
N ASN A 27 -19.90 -37.12 59.79
CA ASN A 27 -19.48 -36.40 58.57
C ASN A 27 -20.51 -35.59 57.75
N GLY A 28 -20.32 -34.27 57.68
CA GLY A 28 -21.01 -33.40 56.72
C GLY A 28 -20.44 -31.98 56.61
N HIS A 29 -19.75 -31.71 55.50
CA HIS A 29 -19.58 -30.42 54.81
C HIS A 29 -19.32 -29.12 55.61
N LEU A 30 -18.04 -28.78 55.76
CA LEU A 30 -17.56 -27.40 55.85
C LEU A 30 -17.06 -26.95 54.46
N SER A 31 -17.97 -26.54 53.59
CA SER A 31 -17.64 -25.69 52.44
C SER A 31 -18.82 -24.78 52.13
N ASN A 32 -18.80 -23.54 52.61
CA ASN A 32 -19.60 -22.42 52.08
C ASN A 32 -19.17 -21.08 52.72
N GLY A 33 -17.89 -20.72 52.58
CA GLY A 33 -17.37 -19.46 53.13
C GLY A 33 -16.48 -18.63 52.21
N ILE A 34 -16.09 -19.13 51.02
CA ILE A 34 -15.07 -18.48 50.17
C ILE A 34 -15.60 -18.07 48.78
N ASN A 35 -16.82 -18.45 48.39
CA ASN A 35 -17.27 -18.32 46.99
C ASN A 35 -18.09 -17.08 46.59
N GLU A 36 -18.25 -16.06 47.43
CA GLU A 36 -19.08 -14.88 47.07
C GLU A 36 -18.34 -13.54 46.91
N ARG A 37 -17.00 -13.51 47.05
CA ARG A 37 -16.23 -12.26 46.95
C ARG A 37 -15.55 -11.96 45.61
N CYS A 38 -15.72 -12.80 44.58
CA CYS A 38 -15.16 -12.58 43.23
C CYS A 38 -16.16 -12.10 42.15
N LEU A 39 -17.41 -11.75 42.51
CA LEU A 39 -18.50 -11.52 41.53
C LEU A 39 -18.95 -10.06 41.35
N LYS A 40 -18.15 -9.06 41.73
CA LYS A 40 -18.39 -7.65 41.39
C LYS A 40 -17.13 -6.97 40.86
N GLU A 41 -16.62 -7.44 39.73
CA GLU A 41 -15.76 -6.60 38.90
C GLU A 41 -16.66 -5.83 37.92
N ASP A 42 -16.82 -4.54 38.19
CA ASP A 42 -17.63 -3.66 37.34
C ASP A 42 -16.93 -3.43 36.00
N GLY A 43 -17.37 -4.18 34.98
CA GLY A 43 -16.90 -4.02 33.61
C GLY A 43 -17.11 -2.59 33.09
N VAL A 44 -16.19 -2.15 32.23
CA VAL A 44 -16.16 -0.77 31.74
C VAL A 44 -17.23 -0.56 30.67
N ASN A 45 -17.81 0.64 30.64
CA ASN A 45 -18.73 1.02 29.57
C ASN A 45 -17.97 1.03 28.24
N VAL A 46 -18.48 0.25 27.27
CA VAL A 46 -17.90 0.09 25.94
C VAL A 46 -17.66 1.43 25.22
N VAL A 47 -18.45 2.46 25.53
CA VAL A 47 -18.32 3.81 24.95
C VAL A 47 -16.93 4.38 25.24
N TYR A 48 -16.42 4.26 26.47
CA TYR A 48 -15.11 4.81 26.82
C TYR A 48 -13.96 4.09 26.11
N VAL A 49 -14.05 2.75 26.01
CA VAL A 49 -13.03 1.94 25.34
C VAL A 49 -13.04 2.23 23.83
N LEU A 50 -14.22 2.24 23.20
CA LEU A 50 -14.35 2.58 21.78
C LEU A 50 -13.89 4.00 21.49
N PHE A 51 -14.25 4.99 22.34
CA PHE A 51 -13.78 6.36 22.18
C PHE A 51 -12.25 6.44 22.23
N ALA A 52 -11.61 5.80 23.21
CA ALA A 52 -10.15 5.77 23.31
C ALA A 52 -9.50 5.10 22.08
N VAL A 53 -10.06 3.98 21.60
CA VAL A 53 -9.60 3.30 20.39
C VAL A 53 -9.76 4.20 19.16
N VAL A 54 -10.94 4.80 18.95
CA VAL A 54 -11.19 5.68 17.79
C VAL A 54 -10.24 6.87 17.81
N MET A 55 -10.09 7.55 18.96
CA MET A 55 -9.17 8.69 19.07
C MET A 55 -7.73 8.30 18.78
N TYR A 56 -7.30 7.12 19.24
CA TYR A 56 -5.97 6.58 18.98
C TYR A 56 -5.74 6.32 17.48
N TYR A 57 -6.70 5.68 16.79
CA TYR A 57 -6.64 5.46 15.35
C TYR A 57 -6.67 6.76 14.55
N CYS A 58 -7.55 7.69 14.93
CA CYS A 58 -7.62 9.02 14.32
C CYS A 58 -6.30 9.80 14.49
N ALA A 59 -5.64 9.69 15.65
CA ALA A 59 -4.35 10.32 15.89
C ALA A 59 -3.26 9.74 14.98
N ILE A 60 -3.16 8.41 14.88
CA ILE A 60 -2.19 7.76 13.98
C ILE A 60 -2.50 8.11 12.51
N PHE A 61 -3.75 8.02 12.09
CA PHE A 61 -4.15 8.37 10.72
C PHE A 61 -3.86 9.84 10.40
N SER A 62 -4.16 10.76 11.31
CA SER A 62 -3.87 12.19 11.13
C SER A 62 -2.37 12.45 11.06
N PHE A 63 -1.57 11.76 11.87
CA PHE A 63 -0.12 11.81 11.81
C PHE A 63 0.42 11.30 10.46
N VAL A 64 -0.01 10.10 10.04
CA VAL A 64 0.36 9.50 8.74
C VAL A 64 -0.02 10.44 7.60
N ARG A 65 -1.26 10.93 7.57
CA ARG A 65 -1.72 11.88 6.55
C ARG A 65 -0.89 13.16 6.58
N SER A 66 -0.69 13.78 7.74
CA SER A 66 0.14 14.98 7.84
C SER A 66 1.57 14.73 7.34
N ARG A 67 2.11 13.55 7.60
CA ARG A 67 3.47 13.20 7.20
C ARG A 67 3.56 12.94 5.70
N SER A 68 2.63 12.20 5.09
CA SER A 68 2.60 11.92 3.65
C SER A 68 2.43 13.18 2.77
N PHE A 69 1.94 14.29 3.34
CA PHE A 69 1.85 15.59 2.66
C PHE A 69 2.96 16.57 3.08
N SER A 70 4.01 16.09 3.75
CA SER A 70 5.17 16.91 4.13
C SER A 70 6.29 16.76 3.09
N PHE A 71 6.69 17.90 2.51
CA PHE A 71 7.74 18.01 1.50
C PHE A 71 8.86 18.93 1.99
N PRO A 72 10.11 18.73 1.50
CA PRO A 72 11.17 19.71 1.72
C PRO A 72 10.85 21.05 1.04
N GLU A 73 11.50 22.11 1.50
CA GLU A 73 11.35 23.43 0.88
C GLU A 73 11.91 23.41 -0.56
N PRO A 74 11.10 23.81 -1.58
CA PRO A 74 11.57 23.88 -2.95
C PRO A 74 12.78 24.80 -3.09
N GLN A 75 13.89 24.29 -3.62
CA GLN A 75 15.09 25.10 -3.79
C GLN A 75 15.04 25.89 -5.11
N ILE A 76 15.41 27.17 -5.03
CA ILE A 76 15.44 28.09 -6.17
C ILE A 76 16.89 28.44 -6.52
N GLN A 77 17.26 28.29 -7.79
CA GLN A 77 18.60 28.66 -8.24
C GLN A 77 18.72 30.20 -8.34
N GLY A 78 19.59 30.78 -7.53
CA GLY A 78 19.97 32.19 -7.55
C GLY A 78 21.41 32.41 -8.03
N LYS A 79 21.85 33.68 -8.05
CA LYS A 79 23.19 34.07 -8.54
C LYS A 79 24.35 33.47 -7.74
N PHE A 80 24.15 33.22 -6.44
CA PHE A 80 25.15 32.69 -5.52
C PHE A 80 24.92 31.22 -5.15
N SER A 81 24.01 30.54 -5.87
CA SER A 81 23.71 29.14 -5.66
C SER A 81 24.90 28.25 -6.00
N GLN A 82 25.06 27.17 -5.23
CA GLN A 82 26.01 26.11 -5.54
C GLN A 82 25.65 25.48 -6.89
N LYS A 83 26.65 25.25 -7.74
CA LYS A 83 26.39 24.70 -9.09
C LYS A 83 26.13 23.19 -9.06
N ASP A 84 26.53 22.50 -8.00
CA ASP A 84 26.43 21.05 -7.80
C ASP A 84 25.31 20.63 -6.83
N ALA A 85 24.35 21.53 -6.59
CA ALA A 85 23.11 21.26 -5.86
C ALA A 85 21.92 21.13 -6.83
N PHE A 86 20.92 20.32 -6.43
CA PHE A 86 19.68 20.13 -7.17
C PHE A 86 18.69 21.27 -6.88
N TYR A 87 18.09 21.85 -7.92
CA TYR A 87 17.09 22.91 -7.79
C TYR A 87 15.77 22.55 -8.48
N GLU A 88 14.70 22.41 -7.70
CA GLU A 88 13.33 22.21 -8.21
C GLU A 88 12.92 23.30 -9.22
N SER A 89 13.35 24.56 -9.01
CA SER A 89 13.05 25.65 -9.96
C SER A 89 13.57 25.41 -11.39
N ASN A 90 14.65 24.63 -11.57
CA ASN A 90 15.16 24.28 -12.90
C ASN A 90 14.39 23.11 -13.50
N ALA A 91 14.19 22.05 -12.72
CA ALA A 91 13.38 20.92 -13.14
C ALA A 91 11.97 21.37 -13.57
N ARG A 92 11.32 22.27 -12.83
CA ARG A 92 10.00 22.80 -13.21
C ARG A 92 9.99 23.55 -14.54
N LYS A 93 11.09 24.21 -14.93
CA LYS A 93 11.19 24.83 -16.28
C LYS A 93 11.20 23.75 -17.36
N HIS A 94 11.94 22.66 -17.14
CA HIS A 94 11.92 21.51 -18.07
C HIS A 94 10.51 20.91 -18.19
N MET A 95 9.82 20.72 -17.07
CA MET A 95 8.44 20.18 -17.08
C MET A 95 7.45 21.08 -17.83
N GLN A 96 7.60 22.41 -17.70
CA GLN A 96 6.79 23.37 -18.45
C GLN A 96 7.01 23.19 -19.95
N GLU A 97 8.26 23.12 -20.40
CA GLU A 97 8.60 22.96 -21.82
C GLU A 97 8.07 21.66 -22.42
N PHE A 98 8.15 20.53 -21.71
CA PHE A 98 7.55 19.28 -22.16
C PHE A 98 6.03 19.39 -22.39
N SER A 99 5.34 20.19 -21.57
CA SER A 99 3.88 20.35 -21.64
C SER A 99 3.42 21.36 -22.71
N LEU A 100 4.31 22.17 -23.29
CA LEU A 100 3.92 23.27 -24.19
C LEU A 100 3.29 22.81 -25.51
N HIS A 101 3.69 21.64 -26.01
CA HIS A 101 3.32 21.17 -27.36
C HIS A 101 2.16 20.16 -27.36
N GLY A 102 1.47 20.01 -26.21
CA GLY A 102 0.38 19.05 -26.06
C GLY A 102 0.86 17.62 -25.78
N PRO A 103 -0.02 16.62 -25.92
CA PRO A 103 0.31 15.21 -25.71
C PRO A 103 1.44 14.73 -26.61
N ARG A 104 2.45 14.09 -26.02
CA ARG A 104 3.63 13.53 -26.67
C ARG A 104 3.40 12.06 -27.03
N VAL A 105 2.30 11.78 -27.72
CA VAL A 105 1.99 10.42 -28.18
C VAL A 105 3.02 10.00 -29.22
N VAL A 106 3.48 8.74 -29.18
CA VAL A 106 4.42 8.18 -30.16
C VAL A 106 3.96 8.45 -31.59
N GLY A 107 4.87 8.93 -32.44
CA GLY A 107 4.55 9.31 -33.83
C GLY A 107 3.95 10.70 -34.03
N SER A 108 3.62 11.44 -32.96
CA SER A 108 3.20 12.85 -33.05
C SER A 108 4.37 13.82 -33.19
N ASP A 109 4.16 15.00 -33.77
CA ASP A 109 5.18 16.06 -33.81
C ASP A 109 5.65 16.48 -32.41
N ALA A 110 4.76 16.44 -31.42
CA ALA A 110 5.07 16.75 -30.03
C ALA A 110 6.13 15.79 -29.45
N ASN A 111 6.02 14.50 -29.73
CA ASN A 111 7.01 13.49 -29.31
C ASN A 111 8.25 13.51 -30.20
N GLU A 112 8.05 13.35 -31.51
CA GLU A 112 9.09 13.00 -32.48
C GLU A 112 10.02 14.16 -32.84
N ILE A 113 9.54 15.40 -32.67
CA ILE A 113 10.24 16.62 -33.04
C ILE A 113 10.47 17.47 -31.79
N HIS A 114 9.40 17.91 -31.13
CA HIS A 114 9.51 18.95 -30.10
C HIS A 114 10.20 18.45 -28.82
N ALA A 115 9.68 17.38 -28.20
CA ALA A 115 10.28 16.80 -27.00
C ALA A 115 11.70 16.27 -27.28
N TYR A 116 11.85 15.54 -28.38
CA TYR A 116 13.13 15.02 -28.84
C TYR A 116 14.22 16.10 -29.01
N GLN A 117 13.92 17.17 -29.76
CA GLN A 117 14.86 18.27 -29.98
C GLN A 117 15.10 19.08 -28.70
N TYR A 118 14.09 19.23 -27.85
CA TYR A 118 14.25 19.90 -26.57
C TYR A 118 15.28 19.18 -25.70
N ILE A 119 15.15 17.86 -25.55
CA ILE A 119 16.08 17.02 -24.78
C ILE A 119 17.49 17.18 -25.35
N LEU A 120 17.67 16.99 -26.66
CA LEU A 120 18.98 17.13 -27.30
C LEU A 120 19.61 18.51 -27.07
N LYS A 121 18.82 19.58 -27.19
CA LYS A 121 19.27 20.95 -26.93
C LYS A 121 19.73 21.11 -25.48
N GLN A 122 18.97 20.62 -24.51
CA GLN A 122 19.35 20.69 -23.10
C GLN A 122 20.63 19.89 -22.82
N LEU A 123 20.76 18.69 -23.39
CA LEU A 123 21.97 17.87 -23.26
C LEU A 123 23.20 18.59 -23.83
N GLN A 124 23.07 19.26 -24.99
CA GLN A 124 24.16 20.06 -25.55
C GLN A 124 24.52 21.26 -24.66
N ILE A 125 23.53 21.98 -24.12
CA ILE A 125 23.76 23.07 -23.17
C ILE A 125 24.50 22.57 -21.92
N ILE A 126 24.09 21.42 -21.37
CA ILE A 126 24.75 20.83 -20.20
C ILE A 126 26.18 20.43 -20.54
N LYS A 127 26.41 19.82 -21.70
CA LYS A 127 27.74 19.44 -22.20
C LYS A 127 28.67 20.63 -22.38
N THR A 128 28.21 21.72 -22.99
CA THR A 128 29.02 22.94 -23.20
C THR A 128 29.38 23.62 -21.89
N ASN A 129 28.49 23.57 -20.89
CA ASN A 129 28.73 24.20 -19.60
C ASN A 129 29.49 23.30 -18.62
N ALA A 130 29.68 22.01 -18.93
CA ALA A 130 30.32 21.04 -18.05
C ALA A 130 31.74 21.47 -17.65
N LEU A 131 32.20 21.05 -16.48
CA LEU A 131 33.59 21.24 -16.08
C LEU A 131 34.54 20.54 -17.08
N PRO A 132 35.76 21.05 -17.32
CA PRO A 132 36.66 20.50 -18.34
C PRO A 132 36.98 19.01 -18.19
N GLN A 133 36.96 18.49 -16.96
CA GLN A 133 37.20 17.08 -16.64
C GLN A 133 35.96 16.18 -16.82
N LYS A 134 34.77 16.75 -17.06
CA LYS A 134 33.51 16.01 -17.20
C LYS A 134 33.21 15.78 -18.68
N TYR A 135 33.39 14.54 -19.13
CA TYR A 135 33.17 14.15 -20.52
C TYR A 135 31.77 13.58 -20.71
N ILE A 136 30.97 14.23 -21.55
CA ILE A 136 29.60 13.82 -21.88
C ILE A 136 29.51 13.41 -23.36
N LEU A 137 29.13 12.16 -23.59
CA LEU A 137 28.75 11.64 -24.90
C LEU A 137 27.23 11.71 -25.04
N ILE A 138 26.74 12.10 -26.21
CA ILE A 138 25.31 12.16 -26.51
C ILE A 138 25.12 11.29 -27.74
N ASP A 139 24.15 10.38 -27.68
CA ASP A 139 23.79 9.52 -28.80
C ASP A 139 22.28 9.54 -29.05
N GLN A 140 21.94 9.33 -30.31
CA GLN A 140 20.57 9.32 -30.82
C GLN A 140 20.33 7.96 -31.46
N GLN A 141 19.32 7.24 -30.99
CA GLN A 141 19.03 5.91 -31.51
C GLN A 141 17.62 5.88 -32.09
N ASN A 142 17.52 5.30 -33.28
CA ASN A 142 16.26 4.86 -33.87
C ASN A 142 16.23 3.33 -33.84
N ALA A 143 15.29 2.76 -33.09
CA ALA A 143 15.19 1.34 -32.88
C ALA A 143 14.01 0.74 -33.64
N THR A 144 14.21 -0.48 -34.13
CA THR A 144 13.17 -1.30 -34.77
C THR A 144 13.25 -2.67 -34.15
N GLY A 145 12.15 -3.30 -33.78
CA GLY A 145 12.19 -4.60 -33.10
C GLY A 145 10.82 -5.20 -32.89
N SER A 146 10.82 -6.32 -32.18
CA SER A 146 9.61 -7.00 -31.74
C SER A 146 9.87 -7.82 -30.50
N PHE A 147 8.88 -7.95 -29.62
CA PHE A 147 8.93 -8.79 -28.44
C PHE A 147 7.52 -9.18 -27.98
N ASP A 148 7.45 -10.23 -27.18
CA ASP A 148 6.20 -10.72 -26.62
C ASP A 148 5.81 -9.92 -25.38
N ILE A 149 4.54 -9.56 -25.32
CA ILE A 149 3.90 -8.93 -24.17
C ILE A 149 2.92 -9.95 -23.60
N GLU A 150 3.14 -10.29 -22.34
CA GLU A 150 2.31 -11.23 -21.55
C GLU A 150 1.47 -10.48 -20.50
N PHE A 151 1.55 -9.14 -20.51
CA PHE A 151 0.85 -8.28 -19.56
C PHE A 151 -0.41 -7.68 -20.24
N LEU A 152 -1.55 -7.63 -19.54
CA LEU A 152 -2.91 -7.39 -20.04
C LEU A 152 -3.51 -8.52 -20.91
N SER A 153 -2.74 -8.98 -21.90
CA SER A 153 -3.08 -10.08 -22.82
C SER A 153 -1.79 -10.59 -23.49
N ASP A 154 -1.85 -11.77 -24.10
CA ASP A 154 -0.73 -12.33 -24.88
C ASP A 154 -0.74 -11.80 -26.32
N PHE A 155 0.24 -10.97 -26.67
CA PHE A 155 0.42 -10.49 -28.05
C PHE A 155 1.86 -10.04 -28.33
N VAL A 156 2.20 -9.95 -29.61
CA VAL A 156 3.53 -9.50 -30.07
C VAL A 156 3.49 -8.00 -30.35
N SER A 157 4.34 -7.23 -29.67
CA SER A 157 4.58 -5.83 -30.01
C SER A 157 5.62 -5.76 -31.12
N VAL A 158 5.28 -5.11 -32.24
CA VAL A 158 6.19 -4.89 -33.37
C VAL A 158 6.27 -3.40 -33.66
N TYR A 159 7.49 -2.87 -33.68
CA TYR A 159 7.72 -1.43 -33.79
C TYR A 159 8.86 -1.10 -34.73
N ARG A 160 8.82 0.10 -35.30
CA ARG A 160 9.80 0.58 -36.29
C ARG A 160 10.14 2.03 -36.00
N ASP A 161 11.42 2.33 -36.10
CA ASP A 161 11.96 3.69 -36.03
C ASP A 161 11.58 4.47 -34.76
N VAL A 162 11.40 3.79 -33.62
CA VAL A 162 11.12 4.45 -32.33
C VAL A 162 12.39 5.12 -31.81
N LYS A 163 12.24 6.32 -31.23
CA LYS A 163 13.38 7.17 -30.88
C LYS A 163 13.78 7.07 -29.41
N ASN A 164 15.08 7.04 -29.20
CA ASN A 164 15.74 7.24 -27.91
C ASN A 164 16.75 8.38 -28.00
N VAL A 165 16.94 9.08 -26.88
CA VAL A 165 18.07 9.99 -26.67
C VAL A 165 18.82 9.54 -25.43
N ALA A 166 20.12 9.31 -25.56
CA ALA A 166 20.96 8.88 -24.45
C ALA A 166 22.13 9.86 -24.23
N ALA A 167 22.47 10.11 -22.98
CA ALA A 167 23.67 10.83 -22.60
C ALA A 167 24.51 10.00 -21.62
N MET A 168 25.78 9.78 -21.94
CA MET A 168 26.72 9.10 -21.07
C MET A 168 27.70 10.11 -20.47
N LEU A 169 27.65 10.26 -19.15
CA LEU A 169 28.70 10.89 -18.38
C LEU A 169 29.81 9.86 -18.12
N LYS A 170 30.97 10.05 -18.75
CA LYS A 170 32.11 9.15 -18.56
C LYS A 170 32.75 9.30 -17.19
N SER A 171 33.21 8.19 -16.64
CA SER A 171 34.09 8.14 -15.49
C SER A 171 35.43 8.77 -15.84
N GLU A 172 35.90 9.68 -14.99
CA GLU A 172 37.24 10.25 -15.11
C GLU A 172 38.35 9.25 -14.78
N LEU A 173 37.97 8.08 -14.26
CA LEU A 173 38.87 6.98 -13.95
C LEU A 173 38.91 5.90 -15.04
N GLY A 174 38.20 6.11 -16.17
CA GLY A 174 38.26 5.23 -17.33
C GLY A 174 37.53 3.90 -17.17
N SER A 175 36.39 3.88 -16.44
CA SER A 175 35.62 2.65 -16.23
C SER A 175 34.87 2.18 -17.49
N GLU A 176 34.83 0.86 -17.67
CA GLU A 176 34.03 0.18 -18.69
C GLU A 176 32.59 -0.11 -18.24
N HIS A 177 32.29 0.08 -16.95
CA HIS A 177 30.98 -0.21 -16.38
C HIS A 177 30.13 1.05 -16.26
N SER A 178 28.82 0.87 -16.44
CA SER A 178 27.83 1.95 -16.48
C SER A 178 26.67 1.66 -15.53
N LEU A 179 26.18 2.72 -14.89
CA LEU A 179 24.88 2.78 -14.23
C LEU A 179 23.87 3.40 -15.20
N LEU A 180 22.70 2.79 -15.39
CA LEU A 180 21.62 3.36 -16.17
C LEU A 180 20.63 4.11 -15.28
N MET A 181 20.24 5.32 -15.68
CA MET A 181 19.08 6.04 -15.18
C MET A 181 18.11 6.19 -16.36
N SER A 182 16.89 5.68 -16.23
CA SER A 182 15.89 5.63 -17.30
C SER A 182 14.63 6.39 -16.90
N CYS A 183 14.06 7.10 -17.86
CA CYS A 183 12.68 7.55 -17.87
C CYS A 183 12.20 7.69 -19.32
N HIS A 184 10.88 7.82 -19.51
CA HIS A 184 10.30 8.03 -20.83
C HIS A 184 9.77 9.46 -20.99
N PHE A 185 9.81 9.97 -22.23
CA PHE A 185 9.39 11.34 -22.55
C PHE A 185 8.10 11.42 -23.37
N ASP A 186 7.63 10.28 -23.90
CA ASP A 186 6.31 10.18 -24.50
C ASP A 186 5.21 10.30 -23.43
N SER A 187 3.96 10.34 -23.88
CA SER A 187 2.80 10.37 -22.99
C SER A 187 1.62 9.63 -23.60
N SER A 188 0.72 9.16 -22.73
CA SER A 188 -0.56 8.58 -23.13
C SER A 188 -1.42 9.52 -23.99
N ILE A 189 -2.40 8.92 -24.68
CA ILE A 189 -3.36 9.60 -25.55
C ILE A 189 -4.11 10.68 -24.74
N ASP A 190 -4.20 11.89 -25.31
CA ASP A 190 -4.90 13.04 -24.71
C ASP A 190 -4.34 13.50 -23.34
N SER A 191 -3.14 13.03 -22.96
CA SER A 191 -2.47 13.43 -21.71
C SER A 191 -1.30 14.37 -22.00
N PRO A 192 -1.22 15.56 -21.38
CA PRO A 192 0.00 16.36 -21.39
C PRO A 192 1.18 15.69 -20.67
N GLY A 193 0.93 14.65 -19.85
CA GLY A 193 1.98 13.82 -19.25
C GLY A 193 2.93 14.56 -18.31
N ALA A 194 2.43 15.48 -17.50
CA ALA A 194 3.27 16.26 -16.58
C ALA A 194 3.84 15.40 -15.45
N GLY A 195 2.99 14.58 -14.83
CA GLY A 195 3.38 13.54 -13.88
C GLY A 195 3.92 12.33 -14.62
N ASP A 196 3.31 11.96 -15.75
CA ASP A 196 3.65 10.78 -16.53
C ASP A 196 4.15 11.13 -17.96
N ASN A 197 5.45 11.29 -18.19
CA ASN A 197 6.54 11.19 -17.23
C ASN A 197 7.55 12.35 -17.36
N ALA A 198 7.03 13.55 -17.67
CA ALA A 198 7.84 14.75 -17.83
C ALA A 198 8.57 15.16 -16.53
N ILE A 199 8.01 14.86 -15.35
CA ILE A 199 8.67 15.08 -14.05
C ILE A 199 10.00 14.33 -13.97
N SER A 200 10.05 13.07 -14.38
CA SER A 200 11.26 12.25 -14.30
C SER A 200 12.30 12.68 -15.32
N CYS A 201 11.87 13.01 -16.55
CA CYS A 201 12.74 13.62 -17.55
C CYS A 201 13.39 14.92 -17.03
N ALA A 202 12.60 15.78 -16.40
CA ALA A 202 13.07 17.04 -15.84
C ALA A 202 14.07 16.84 -14.67
N VAL A 203 13.76 15.91 -13.76
CA VAL A 203 14.66 15.54 -12.66
C VAL A 203 15.96 14.98 -13.20
N MET A 204 15.90 14.13 -14.23
CA MET A 204 17.06 13.52 -14.86
C MET A 204 17.98 14.53 -15.54
N LEU A 205 17.41 15.50 -16.28
CA LEU A 205 18.17 16.61 -16.88
C LEU A 205 18.88 17.46 -15.81
N GLU A 206 18.19 17.78 -14.72
CA GLU A 206 18.76 18.58 -13.62
C GLU A 206 19.85 17.81 -12.86
N ILE A 207 19.69 16.50 -12.66
CA ILE A 207 20.73 15.64 -12.07
C ILE A 207 21.97 15.59 -12.97
N LEU A 208 21.81 15.38 -14.28
CA LEU A 208 22.95 15.40 -15.21
C LEU A 208 23.67 16.76 -15.18
N ARG A 209 22.91 17.87 -15.10
CA ARG A 209 23.49 19.22 -14.89
C ARG A 209 24.29 19.30 -13.59
N VAL A 210 23.79 18.75 -12.49
CA VAL A 210 24.52 18.70 -11.21
C VAL A 210 25.82 17.92 -11.33
N PHE A 211 25.78 16.73 -11.92
CA PHE A 211 26.98 15.91 -12.10
C PHE A 211 28.01 16.57 -13.03
N SER A 212 27.57 17.27 -14.09
CA SER A 212 28.47 17.96 -15.02
C SER A 212 29.17 19.17 -14.40
N GLN A 213 28.62 19.73 -13.33
CA GLN A 213 29.17 20.85 -12.56
C GLN A 213 29.91 20.42 -11.28
N SER A 214 29.87 19.14 -10.93
CA SER A 214 30.48 18.64 -9.71
C SER A 214 31.98 18.35 -9.90
N PRO A 215 32.87 18.77 -8.99
CA PRO A 215 34.28 18.39 -9.04
C PRO A 215 34.53 16.95 -8.58
N VAL A 216 33.54 16.28 -7.99
CA VAL A 216 33.66 14.91 -7.47
C VAL A 216 33.78 13.93 -8.61
N LYS A 217 34.82 13.09 -8.60
CA LYS A 217 35.02 12.03 -9.60
C LYS A 217 34.10 10.85 -9.31
N GLN A 218 33.51 10.26 -10.35
CA GLN A 218 32.74 9.03 -10.24
C GLN A 218 33.59 7.83 -10.65
N LEU A 219 33.33 6.67 -10.02
CA LEU A 219 34.06 5.45 -10.35
C LEU A 219 33.59 4.87 -11.67
N HIS A 220 32.28 4.89 -11.91
CA HIS A 220 31.63 4.29 -13.08
C HIS A 220 30.96 5.35 -13.96
N ASN A 221 30.68 4.97 -15.21
CA ASN A 221 29.91 5.83 -16.12
C ASN A 221 28.45 5.91 -15.63
N ILE A 222 27.76 6.99 -16.00
CA ILE A 222 26.31 7.11 -15.81
C ILE A 222 25.67 7.36 -17.16
N ILE A 223 24.73 6.51 -17.57
CA ILE A 223 23.93 6.67 -18.77
C ILE A 223 22.56 7.19 -18.35
N PHE A 224 22.16 8.31 -18.94
CA PHE A 224 20.84 8.91 -18.80
C PHE A 224 20.07 8.63 -20.10
N LEU A 225 19.05 7.77 -20.02
CA LEU A 225 18.25 7.34 -21.16
C LEU A 225 16.86 7.97 -21.10
N PHE A 226 16.57 8.79 -22.10
CA PHE A 226 15.25 9.33 -22.38
C PHE A 226 14.63 8.49 -23.50
N ASN A 227 13.71 7.60 -23.16
CA ASN A 227 13.06 6.73 -24.15
C ASN A 227 11.72 7.31 -24.62
N GLY A 228 11.36 7.11 -25.88
CA GLY A 228 10.27 7.83 -26.53
C GLY A 228 9.04 7.01 -26.89
N ALA A 229 8.87 5.82 -26.31
CA ALA A 229 7.75 4.93 -26.61
C ALA A 229 7.48 3.92 -25.48
N GLU A 230 7.39 4.38 -24.24
CA GLU A 230 6.95 3.56 -23.11
C GLU A 230 5.43 3.34 -23.17
N GLU A 231 4.66 4.40 -23.45
CA GLU A 231 3.20 4.41 -23.42
C GLU A 231 2.60 3.65 -24.60
N ASN A 232 3.43 3.36 -25.61
CA ASN A 232 3.15 2.41 -26.68
C ASN A 232 3.71 1.02 -26.37
N LEU A 233 3.64 0.63 -25.10
CA LEU A 233 4.03 -0.67 -24.56
C LEU A 233 5.54 -0.94 -24.64
N LEU A 234 6.34 -0.11 -23.96
CA LEU A 234 7.75 -0.34 -23.61
C LEU A 234 8.72 -0.55 -24.81
N GLN A 235 8.36 -0.06 -25.98
CA GLN A 235 9.06 -0.36 -27.24
C GLN A 235 10.46 0.26 -27.30
N ALA A 236 10.60 1.49 -26.80
CA ALA A 236 11.82 2.26 -26.93
C ALA A 236 12.92 1.77 -25.97
N SER A 237 12.59 1.45 -24.72
CA SER A 237 13.52 0.80 -23.78
C SER A 237 13.97 -0.58 -24.28
N HIS A 238 13.06 -1.36 -24.89
CA HIS A 238 13.40 -2.66 -25.48
C HIS A 238 14.40 -2.48 -26.63
N GLY A 239 14.16 -1.50 -27.49
CA GLY A 239 15.09 -1.13 -28.56
C GLY A 239 16.46 -0.68 -28.06
N PHE A 240 16.52 0.02 -26.93
CA PHE A 240 17.78 0.44 -26.33
C PHE A 240 18.56 -0.76 -25.79
N ILE A 241 17.96 -1.53 -24.88
CA ILE A 241 18.69 -2.57 -24.14
C ILE A 241 19.15 -3.72 -25.04
N THR A 242 18.41 -4.01 -26.12
CA THR A 242 18.74 -5.13 -27.01
C THR A 242 19.67 -4.76 -28.17
N LYS A 243 19.84 -3.47 -28.50
CA LYS A 243 20.54 -3.05 -29.73
C LYS A 243 21.55 -1.93 -29.56
N HIS A 244 21.49 -1.14 -28.49
CA HIS A 244 22.37 0.00 -28.34
C HIS A 244 23.79 -0.47 -27.97
N PRO A 245 24.86 0.06 -28.60
CA PRO A 245 26.25 -0.30 -28.26
C PRO A 245 26.69 -0.01 -26.81
N TRP A 246 25.85 0.65 -26.02
CA TRP A 246 26.14 0.97 -24.62
C TRP A 246 25.48 -0.02 -23.66
N ALA A 247 24.55 -0.86 -24.13
CA ALA A 247 23.79 -1.77 -23.30
C ALA A 247 24.69 -2.73 -22.51
N ASP A 248 25.67 -3.35 -23.16
CA ASP A 248 26.59 -4.34 -22.55
C ASP A 248 27.42 -3.78 -21.37
N SER A 249 27.61 -2.45 -21.34
CA SER A 249 28.36 -1.78 -20.27
C SER A 249 27.56 -1.65 -18.97
N ILE A 250 26.23 -1.78 -19.04
CA ILE A 250 25.33 -1.51 -17.93
C ILE A 250 25.37 -2.67 -16.93
N LYS A 251 25.47 -2.35 -15.64
CA LYS A 251 25.54 -3.36 -14.56
C LYS A 251 24.44 -3.21 -13.51
N ALA A 252 23.81 -2.04 -13.44
CA ALA A 252 22.58 -1.83 -12.71
C ALA A 252 21.79 -0.68 -13.34
N PHE A 253 20.51 -0.58 -13.01
CA PHE A 253 19.67 0.53 -13.46
C PHE A 253 18.78 1.11 -12.35
N VAL A 254 18.36 2.36 -12.55
CA VAL A 254 17.30 3.05 -11.80
C VAL A 254 16.28 3.53 -12.83
N ASN A 255 15.08 2.95 -12.79
CA ASN A 255 13.95 3.40 -13.58
C ASN A 255 13.07 4.34 -12.75
N ILE A 256 12.57 5.40 -13.37
CA ILE A 256 11.68 6.36 -12.70
C ILE A 256 10.44 6.56 -13.54
N ASP A 257 9.31 6.39 -12.89
CA ASP A 257 7.99 6.33 -13.50
C ASP A 257 6.95 7.11 -12.68
N SER A 258 5.70 7.06 -13.10
CA SER A 258 4.57 7.61 -12.38
C SER A 258 3.31 6.79 -12.60
N ALA A 259 2.46 6.74 -11.58
CA ALA A 259 1.07 6.31 -11.65
C ALA A 259 0.12 7.43 -11.17
N GLY A 260 0.61 8.67 -11.14
CA GLY A 260 -0.09 9.83 -10.58
C GLY A 260 0.55 11.17 -10.91
N ALA A 261 0.14 12.21 -10.20
CA ALA A 261 0.71 13.55 -10.25
C ALA A 261 1.37 13.90 -8.90
N GLY A 262 2.63 13.52 -8.77
CA GLY A 262 3.51 13.91 -7.66
C GLY A 262 3.35 13.08 -6.38
N GLY A 263 3.49 13.76 -5.23
CA GLY A 263 3.61 13.12 -3.93
C GLY A 263 5.01 12.57 -3.64
N TRP A 264 5.08 11.52 -2.83
CA TRP A 264 6.33 10.81 -2.59
C TRP A 264 6.55 9.75 -3.66
N GLU A 265 7.74 9.75 -4.24
CA GLU A 265 8.25 8.65 -5.05
C GLU A 265 8.57 7.45 -4.16
N ILE A 266 8.11 6.26 -4.55
CA ILE A 266 8.26 5.02 -3.77
C ILE A 266 9.12 4.02 -4.55
N VAL A 267 10.11 3.41 -3.88
CA VAL A 267 10.75 2.20 -4.41
C VAL A 267 9.76 1.04 -4.26
N PHE A 268 9.20 0.60 -5.37
CA PHE A 268 8.16 -0.44 -5.38
C PHE A 268 8.61 -1.72 -6.08
N GLN A 269 9.70 -1.73 -6.85
CA GLN A 269 10.32 -2.96 -7.31
C GLN A 269 11.82 -2.91 -7.15
N THR A 270 12.39 -4.07 -6.83
CA THR A 270 13.83 -4.28 -6.77
C THR A 270 14.17 -5.62 -7.37
N GLY A 271 15.36 -5.73 -7.95
CA GLY A 271 15.93 -7.02 -8.29
C GLY A 271 16.24 -7.21 -9.77
N PRO A 272 16.41 -8.48 -10.21
CA PRO A 272 16.39 -9.67 -9.36
C PRO A 272 17.67 -9.74 -8.49
N SER A 273 17.61 -10.35 -7.31
CA SER A 273 18.79 -10.85 -6.57
C SER A 273 19.91 -9.87 -6.14
N HIS A 274 19.69 -8.56 -5.98
CA HIS A 274 20.79 -7.62 -5.63
C HIS A 274 20.54 -6.80 -4.35
N PRO A 275 20.76 -7.40 -3.15
CA PRO A 275 20.60 -6.76 -1.84
C PRO A 275 21.26 -5.38 -1.69
N TRP A 276 22.39 -5.18 -2.38
CA TRP A 276 23.18 -3.98 -2.26
C TRP A 276 22.48 -2.73 -2.83
N LEU A 277 21.56 -2.89 -3.79
CA LEU A 277 20.80 -1.78 -4.38
C LEU A 277 19.84 -1.15 -3.36
N VAL A 278 19.09 -2.00 -2.65
CA VAL A 278 18.21 -1.58 -1.54
C VAL A 278 19.02 -0.88 -0.46
N ARG A 279 20.18 -1.43 -0.09
CA ARG A 279 21.07 -0.81 0.89
C ARG A 279 21.58 0.54 0.40
N ALA A 280 21.98 0.64 -0.85
CA ALA A 280 22.47 1.89 -1.43
C ALA A 280 21.39 2.98 -1.37
N TYR A 281 20.14 2.67 -1.72
CA TYR A 281 19.02 3.60 -1.58
C TYR A 281 18.79 3.99 -0.12
N ALA A 282 18.65 3.01 0.76
CA ALA A 282 18.40 3.24 2.19
C ALA A 282 19.46 4.10 2.87
N ASP A 283 20.73 3.96 2.48
CA ASP A 283 21.86 4.70 3.07
C ASP A 283 22.05 6.10 2.48
N SER A 284 21.45 6.41 1.33
CA SER A 284 21.77 7.63 0.56
C SER A 284 20.60 8.55 0.26
N ALA A 285 19.37 8.03 0.27
CA ALA A 285 18.15 8.82 0.08
C ALA A 285 17.85 9.65 1.34
N PRO A 286 17.86 11.00 1.29
CA PRO A 286 17.55 11.85 2.44
C PRO A 286 16.11 11.70 2.96
N TYR A 287 15.18 11.33 2.08
CA TYR A 287 13.77 11.15 2.40
C TYR A 287 13.29 9.78 1.89
N PRO A 288 13.73 8.68 2.48
CA PRO A 288 13.47 7.37 1.90
C PRO A 288 11.97 7.04 1.88
N SER A 289 11.52 6.41 0.82
CA SER A 289 10.20 5.77 0.74
C SER A 289 10.29 4.50 -0.10
N GLY A 290 9.75 3.40 0.42
CA GLY A 290 9.85 2.10 -0.22
C GLY A 290 9.26 0.99 0.64
N SER A 291 8.72 -0.05 0.00
CA SER A 291 8.25 -1.23 0.69
C SER A 291 8.27 -2.47 -0.19
N ILE A 292 8.76 -3.59 0.35
CA ILE A 292 8.67 -4.90 -0.29
C ILE A 292 7.22 -5.34 -0.56
N LEU A 293 6.23 -4.78 0.15
CA LEU A 293 4.82 -5.01 -0.17
C LEU A 293 4.44 -4.47 -1.54
N GLY A 294 4.99 -3.31 -1.95
CA GLY A 294 4.79 -2.77 -3.29
C GLY A 294 5.28 -3.76 -4.35
N GLN A 295 6.44 -4.37 -4.09
CA GLN A 295 7.04 -5.35 -4.99
C GLN A 295 6.19 -6.61 -5.14
N GLU A 296 5.77 -7.20 -4.02
CA GLU A 296 4.93 -8.40 -4.05
C GLU A 296 3.56 -8.13 -4.68
N VAL A 297 2.96 -6.96 -4.43
CA VAL A 297 1.67 -6.58 -5.04
C VAL A 297 1.82 -6.37 -6.55
N PHE A 298 2.86 -5.66 -7.00
CA PHE A 298 3.09 -5.43 -8.42
C PHE A 298 3.39 -6.75 -9.16
N GLN A 299 4.29 -7.57 -8.60
CA GLN A 299 4.66 -8.88 -9.17
C GLN A 299 3.51 -9.91 -9.13
N SER A 300 2.47 -9.70 -8.32
CA SER A 300 1.28 -10.56 -8.32
C SER A 300 0.41 -10.41 -9.57
N GLY A 301 0.61 -9.35 -10.37
CA GLY A 301 -0.21 -9.04 -11.54
C GLY A 301 -1.57 -8.41 -11.21
N VAL A 302 -1.86 -8.10 -9.95
CA VAL A 302 -3.13 -7.45 -9.56
C VAL A 302 -3.21 -5.99 -9.99
N ILE A 303 -2.05 -5.34 -10.16
CA ILE A 303 -1.95 -4.02 -10.77
C ILE A 303 -1.84 -4.27 -12.27
N PRO A 304 -2.81 -3.81 -13.08
CA PRO A 304 -2.69 -3.85 -14.51
C PRO A 304 -1.76 -2.73 -14.98
N SER A 305 -0.47 -2.83 -14.66
CA SER A 305 0.60 -2.01 -15.24
C SER A 305 1.88 -2.82 -15.38
N ASP A 306 2.74 -2.35 -16.28
CA ASP A 306 4.15 -2.74 -16.38
C ASP A 306 4.98 -1.46 -16.55
N THR A 307 6.30 -1.55 -16.51
CA THR A 307 7.21 -0.40 -16.72
C THR A 307 8.46 -0.84 -17.48
N ASP A 308 9.29 0.12 -17.89
CA ASP A 308 10.60 -0.14 -18.46
C ASP A 308 11.51 -1.00 -17.56
N PHE A 309 11.24 -1.09 -16.24
CA PHE A 309 11.95 -1.99 -15.33
C PHE A 309 11.91 -3.44 -15.82
N ARG A 310 10.76 -3.91 -16.30
CA ARG A 310 10.64 -5.26 -16.85
C ARG A 310 11.58 -5.47 -18.02
N ILE A 311 11.66 -4.50 -18.91
CA ILE A 311 12.48 -4.62 -20.11
C ILE A 311 13.96 -4.80 -19.75
N TYR A 312 14.47 -3.98 -18.83
CA TYR A 312 15.85 -4.10 -18.38
C TYR A 312 16.12 -5.40 -17.60
N ARG A 313 15.13 -5.88 -16.84
CA ARG A 313 15.21 -7.14 -16.11
C ARG A 313 15.20 -8.36 -17.04
N ASP A 314 14.25 -8.44 -17.96
CA ASP A 314 13.95 -9.64 -18.73
C ASP A 314 14.79 -9.75 -20.01
N PHE A 315 15.06 -8.62 -20.68
CA PHE A 315 15.82 -8.59 -21.93
C PHE A 315 17.27 -8.10 -21.74
N GLY A 316 17.52 -7.31 -20.69
CA GLY A 316 18.88 -6.91 -20.32
C GLY A 316 19.54 -7.84 -19.31
N GLU A 317 18.77 -8.64 -18.57
CA GLU A 317 19.25 -9.44 -17.42
C GLU A 317 20.00 -8.58 -16.38
N ILE A 318 19.61 -7.31 -16.24
CA ILE A 318 20.27 -6.34 -15.36
C ILE A 318 19.43 -6.16 -14.09
N PRO A 319 20.06 -6.06 -12.90
CA PRO A 319 19.33 -5.69 -11.69
C PRO A 319 19.07 -4.19 -11.60
N GLY A 320 17.96 -3.81 -10.97
CA GLY A 320 17.65 -2.40 -10.80
C GLY A 320 16.67 -2.07 -9.67
N LEU A 321 16.37 -0.79 -9.59
CA LEU A 321 15.32 -0.21 -8.75
C LEU A 321 14.27 0.43 -9.65
N ASP A 322 13.00 0.19 -9.33
CA ASP A 322 11.87 0.91 -9.94
C ASP A 322 11.24 1.86 -8.92
N ILE A 323 11.09 3.12 -9.32
CA ILE A 323 10.69 4.22 -8.46
C ILE A 323 9.54 4.97 -9.13
N ALA A 324 8.39 5.10 -8.47
CA ALA A 324 7.24 5.78 -9.07
C ALA A 324 6.58 6.80 -8.15
N TYR A 325 6.08 7.90 -8.73
CA TYR A 325 5.13 8.79 -8.06
C TYR A 325 3.72 8.20 -8.10
N ILE A 326 3.02 8.10 -6.96
CA ILE A 326 1.71 7.42 -6.91
C ILE A 326 0.56 8.31 -6.44
N THR A 327 0.82 9.57 -6.10
CA THR A 327 -0.22 10.44 -5.54
C THR A 327 -1.10 11.03 -6.63
N ASN A 328 -2.40 11.19 -6.36
CA ASN A 328 -3.37 11.77 -7.29
C ASN A 328 -3.49 11.00 -8.63
N GLY A 329 -3.68 9.68 -8.57
CA GLY A 329 -3.90 8.86 -9.77
C GLY A 329 -5.17 9.20 -10.57
N TYR A 330 -6.05 10.08 -10.09
CA TYR A 330 -7.25 10.50 -10.82
C TYR A 330 -6.93 11.22 -12.13
N VAL A 331 -5.81 11.94 -12.18
CA VAL A 331 -5.39 12.69 -13.37
C VAL A 331 -4.51 11.89 -14.32
N TYR A 332 -3.93 10.79 -13.86
CA TYR A 332 -3.03 9.93 -14.64
C TYR A 332 -3.72 9.42 -15.91
N HIS A 333 -3.02 9.51 -17.06
CA HIS A 333 -3.55 9.22 -18.40
C HIS A 333 -4.83 10.01 -18.74
N THR A 334 -4.85 11.31 -18.43
CA THR A 334 -5.94 12.21 -18.80
C THR A 334 -5.40 13.60 -19.17
N GLN A 335 -6.23 14.41 -19.82
CA GLN A 335 -5.95 15.85 -20.04
C GLN A 335 -5.62 16.65 -18.78
N ASN A 336 -5.95 16.12 -17.59
CA ASN A 336 -5.66 16.76 -16.31
C ASN A 336 -4.26 16.43 -15.78
N ASP A 337 -3.46 15.58 -16.42
CA ASP A 337 -2.07 15.36 -15.98
C ASP A 337 -1.19 16.58 -16.31
N GLN A 338 -1.28 17.60 -15.47
CA GLN A 338 -0.72 18.93 -15.66
C GLN A 338 0.18 19.33 -14.50
N ASN A 339 1.17 20.18 -14.80
CA ASN A 339 2.17 20.69 -13.84
C ASN A 339 1.56 21.28 -12.55
N ARG A 340 0.33 21.83 -12.62
CA ARG A 340 -0.36 22.44 -11.47
C ARG A 340 -0.73 21.45 -10.37
N TYR A 341 -0.86 20.16 -10.68
CA TYR A 341 -1.21 19.13 -9.70
C TYR A 341 0.01 18.56 -8.96
N ILE A 342 1.22 18.92 -9.37
CA ILE A 342 2.48 18.46 -8.77
C ILE A 342 2.89 19.44 -7.67
N GLN A 343 2.84 18.98 -6.43
CA GLN A 343 3.00 19.80 -5.23
C GLN A 343 4.40 20.43 -5.17
N PRO A 344 4.54 21.68 -4.67
CA PRO A 344 5.85 22.25 -4.34
C PRO A 344 6.63 21.33 -3.39
N GLY A 345 7.90 21.09 -3.68
CA GLY A 345 8.80 20.28 -2.85
C GLY A 345 8.79 18.80 -3.23
N CYS A 346 7.80 18.33 -3.99
CA CYS A 346 7.75 16.99 -4.55
C CYS A 346 8.96 16.73 -5.46
N VAL A 347 9.22 17.63 -6.40
CA VAL A 347 10.35 17.53 -7.34
C VAL A 347 11.68 17.67 -6.62
N GLN A 348 11.79 18.56 -5.62
CA GLN A 348 12.99 18.69 -4.79
C GLN A 348 13.29 17.39 -4.05
N ARG A 349 12.26 16.78 -3.43
CA ARG A 349 12.39 15.51 -2.70
C ARG A 349 12.92 14.40 -3.61
N GLY A 350 12.24 14.14 -4.73
CA GLY A 350 12.62 13.08 -5.66
C GLY A 350 14.00 13.32 -6.26
N GLY A 351 14.29 14.57 -6.63
CA GLY A 351 15.61 14.96 -7.13
C GLY A 351 16.75 14.73 -6.12
N GLU A 352 16.56 15.08 -4.85
CA GLU A 352 17.57 14.87 -3.79
C GLU A 352 17.79 13.38 -3.49
N ASN A 353 16.71 12.61 -3.44
CA ASN A 353 16.75 11.15 -3.25
C ASN A 353 17.51 10.46 -4.39
N LEU A 354 17.17 10.76 -5.64
CA LEU A 354 17.81 10.19 -6.83
C LEU A 354 19.25 10.65 -6.99
N LEU A 355 19.54 11.92 -6.68
CA LEU A 355 20.92 12.43 -6.69
C LEU A 355 21.78 11.72 -5.64
N GLY A 356 21.27 11.51 -4.42
CA GLY A 356 21.93 10.74 -3.37
C GLY A 356 22.22 9.30 -3.80
N LEU A 357 21.20 8.64 -4.36
CA LEU A 357 21.27 7.29 -4.89
C LEU A 357 22.33 7.15 -5.99
N LEU A 358 22.27 7.99 -7.04
CA LEU A 358 23.21 7.92 -8.16
C LEU A 358 24.64 8.20 -7.73
N ARG A 359 24.86 9.14 -6.80
CA ARG A 359 26.20 9.38 -6.21
C ARG A 359 26.71 8.10 -5.55
N ARG A 360 25.89 7.46 -4.71
CA ARG A 360 26.27 6.23 -4.00
C ARG A 360 26.53 5.05 -4.94
N LEU A 361 25.67 4.85 -5.94
CA LEU A 361 25.78 3.74 -6.89
C LEU A 361 26.99 3.92 -7.83
N SER A 362 27.14 5.11 -8.43
CA SER A 362 28.23 5.38 -9.39
C SER A 362 29.63 5.43 -8.76
N SER A 363 29.72 5.64 -7.44
CA SER A 363 30.99 5.59 -6.70
C SER A 363 31.26 4.21 -6.06
N SER A 364 30.33 3.26 -6.14
CA SER A 364 30.45 1.97 -5.46
C SER A 364 31.15 0.95 -6.35
N PRO A 365 32.25 0.30 -5.88
CA PRO A 365 32.88 -0.78 -6.64
C PRO A 365 31.95 -1.98 -6.85
N ARG A 366 30.87 -2.09 -6.04
CA ARG A 366 29.85 -3.14 -6.18
C ARG A 366 29.08 -3.09 -7.51
N LEU A 367 29.06 -1.94 -8.17
CA LEU A 367 28.44 -1.84 -9.49
C LEU A 367 29.21 -2.67 -10.52
N ALA A 368 30.53 -2.72 -10.44
CA ALA A 368 31.36 -3.59 -11.30
C ALA A 368 31.24 -5.06 -10.90
N ASP A 369 31.35 -5.32 -9.60
CA ASP A 369 31.27 -6.67 -9.03
C ASP A 369 30.58 -6.64 -7.66
N PRO A 370 29.33 -7.15 -7.55
CA PRO A 370 28.61 -7.18 -6.27
C PRO A 370 29.16 -8.22 -5.27
N GLY A 371 30.09 -9.10 -5.67
CA GLY A 371 30.64 -10.16 -4.83
C GLY A 371 29.57 -11.11 -4.29
N ASP A 372 29.59 -11.37 -2.98
CA ASP A 372 28.61 -12.23 -2.30
C ASP A 372 27.18 -11.63 -2.28
N GLU A 373 27.02 -10.36 -2.67
CA GLU A 373 25.71 -9.68 -2.76
C GLU A 373 25.13 -9.70 -4.19
N ARG A 374 25.67 -10.58 -5.03
CA ARG A 374 25.11 -10.93 -6.35
C ARG A 374 23.80 -11.70 -6.24
N ASP A 375 23.59 -12.36 -5.10
CA ASP A 375 22.39 -13.13 -4.82
C ASP A 375 21.83 -12.83 -3.43
N GLY A 376 20.50 -12.75 -3.36
CA GLY A 376 19.77 -12.65 -2.10
C GLY A 376 18.56 -11.71 -2.16
N THR A 377 17.65 -11.93 -1.22
CA THR A 377 16.46 -11.10 -1.04
C THR A 377 16.65 -10.22 0.19
N MET A 378 16.33 -8.93 0.06
CA MET A 378 16.27 -8.00 1.18
C MET A 378 14.82 -7.77 1.58
N ILE A 379 14.55 -7.83 2.87
CA ILE A 379 13.32 -7.27 3.43
C ILE A 379 13.56 -5.78 3.60
N TYR A 380 12.67 -4.94 3.08
CA TYR A 380 12.75 -3.49 3.23
C TYR A 380 11.39 -2.83 3.36
N PHE A 381 11.31 -1.82 4.21
CA PHE A 381 10.17 -0.93 4.35
C PHE A 381 10.60 0.36 5.04
N ASP A 382 9.98 1.49 4.71
CA ASP A 382 10.23 2.74 5.43
C ASP A 382 9.32 2.88 6.67
N LEU A 383 9.80 3.63 7.67
CA LEU A 383 8.99 4.04 8.81
C LEU A 383 8.46 5.48 8.59
N VAL A 384 7.36 5.59 7.84
CA VAL A 384 6.64 6.85 7.55
C VAL A 384 7.57 7.94 6.99
N GLY A 385 8.48 7.51 6.12
CA GLY A 385 9.44 8.34 5.41
C GLY A 385 10.55 8.96 6.26
N TYR A 386 10.84 8.44 7.46
CA TYR A 386 11.98 8.90 8.28
C TYR A 386 13.28 8.16 7.97
N PHE A 387 13.20 6.83 7.88
CA PHE A 387 14.34 5.96 7.55
C PHE A 387 13.83 4.63 7.00
N MET A 388 14.68 3.93 6.25
CA MET A 388 14.42 2.55 5.81
C MET A 388 14.83 1.57 6.90
N VAL A 389 13.97 0.60 7.18
CA VAL A 389 14.35 -0.66 7.82
C VAL A 389 14.68 -1.63 6.71
N TYR A 390 15.88 -2.22 6.75
CA TYR A 390 16.28 -3.24 5.79
C TYR A 390 17.14 -4.33 6.43
N TYR A 391 16.94 -5.58 6.03
CA TYR A 391 17.75 -6.72 6.49
C TYR A 391 17.64 -7.92 5.52
N PRO A 392 18.65 -8.80 5.45
CA PRO A 392 18.60 -9.98 4.59
C PRO A 392 17.46 -10.93 4.97
N GLN A 393 16.90 -11.62 3.98
CA GLN A 393 15.84 -12.61 4.21
C GLN A 393 16.28 -13.76 5.15
N SER A 394 17.57 -14.13 5.15
CA SER A 394 18.11 -15.12 6.10
C SER A 394 17.93 -14.67 7.55
N VAL A 395 18.17 -13.39 7.85
CA VAL A 395 17.95 -12.79 9.17
C VAL A 395 16.45 -12.76 9.48
N ALA A 396 15.60 -12.47 8.50
CA ALA A 396 14.15 -12.55 8.64
C ALA A 396 13.70 -13.94 9.09
N ILE A 397 14.20 -14.99 8.44
CA ILE A 397 13.87 -16.38 8.75
C ILE A 397 14.28 -16.72 10.19
N VAL A 398 15.47 -16.31 10.64
CA VAL A 398 15.94 -16.56 12.02
C VAL A 398 15.04 -15.86 13.04
N ILE A 399 14.76 -14.56 12.84
CA ILE A 399 13.90 -13.78 13.74
C ILE A 399 12.49 -14.38 13.80
N ASN A 400 11.90 -14.65 12.63
CA ASN A 400 10.55 -15.19 12.52
C ASN A 400 10.45 -16.57 13.18
N SER A 401 11.42 -17.44 12.93
CA SER A 401 11.48 -18.79 13.52
C SER A 401 11.64 -18.74 15.03
N ALA A 402 12.49 -17.85 15.55
CA ALA A 402 12.67 -17.67 16.99
C ALA A 402 11.39 -17.15 17.68
N LEU A 403 10.68 -16.22 17.05
CA LEU A 403 9.39 -15.73 17.54
C LEU A 403 8.34 -16.85 17.55
N VAL A 404 8.19 -17.59 16.44
CA VAL A 404 7.26 -18.73 16.37
C VAL A 404 7.59 -19.79 17.42
N ALA A 405 8.87 -20.17 17.56
CA ALA A 405 9.31 -21.11 18.59
C ALA A 405 8.99 -20.61 20.01
N THR A 406 9.13 -19.30 20.27
CA THR A 406 8.77 -18.69 21.56
C THR A 406 7.27 -18.81 21.84
N ILE A 407 6.41 -18.59 20.83
CA ILE A 407 4.96 -18.75 20.98
C ILE A 407 4.58 -20.21 21.19
N VAL A 408 5.17 -21.14 20.44
CA VAL A 408 4.96 -22.58 20.60
C VAL A 408 5.38 -23.03 22.00
N PHE A 409 6.56 -22.64 22.47
CA PHE A 409 7.03 -22.94 23.83
C PHE A 409 6.09 -22.36 24.90
N ARG A 410 5.60 -21.13 24.71
CA ARG A 410 4.61 -20.50 25.61
C ARG A 410 3.32 -21.30 25.69
N ILE A 411 2.79 -21.80 24.57
CA ILE A 411 1.58 -22.64 24.51
C ILE A 411 1.82 -23.98 25.21
N ILE A 412 2.94 -24.65 24.93
CA ILE A 412 3.33 -25.92 25.57
C ILE A 412 3.44 -25.74 27.09
N ARG A 413 4.14 -24.68 27.54
CA ARG A 413 4.32 -24.37 28.96
C ARG A 413 2.99 -24.21 29.70
N LYS A 414 2.02 -23.51 29.10
CA LYS A 414 0.67 -23.33 29.68
C LYS A 414 -0.14 -24.61 29.69
N THR A 415 -0.03 -25.41 28.62
CA THR A 415 -0.78 -26.66 28.46
C THR A 415 -0.34 -27.73 29.46
N PHE A 416 0.97 -27.93 29.61
CA PHE A 416 1.53 -28.98 30.48
C PHE A 416 1.87 -28.49 31.89
N ASN A 417 1.54 -27.24 32.24
CA ASN A 417 1.85 -26.62 33.53
C ASN A 417 3.33 -26.77 33.95
N LEU A 418 4.26 -26.63 33.00
CA LEU A 418 5.70 -26.88 33.24
C LEU A 418 6.31 -25.96 34.30
N ILE A 419 5.66 -24.83 34.60
CA ILE A 419 5.99 -23.93 35.70
C ILE A 419 4.71 -23.70 36.52
N PRO A 420 4.68 -24.05 37.82
CA PRO A 420 3.52 -23.84 38.67
C PRO A 420 3.07 -22.38 38.63
N SER A 421 1.80 -22.15 38.31
CA SER A 421 1.20 -20.82 38.31
C SER A 421 -0.22 -20.89 38.83
N ASP A 422 -0.67 -19.83 39.53
CA ASP A 422 -2.03 -19.71 40.06
C ASP A 422 -3.12 -19.64 38.97
N GLU A 423 -2.72 -19.60 37.69
CA GLU A 423 -3.59 -19.47 36.51
C GLU A 423 -3.61 -20.75 35.64
N HIS A 424 -3.34 -21.93 36.21
CA HIS A 424 -3.41 -23.19 35.44
C HIS A 424 -4.86 -23.49 35.00
N ASP A 425 -5.08 -23.55 33.69
CA ASP A 425 -6.32 -24.02 33.09
C ASP A 425 -6.10 -25.38 32.39
N PRO A 426 -6.61 -26.50 32.92
CA PRO A 426 -6.48 -27.82 32.32
C PRO A 426 -7.20 -27.93 30.96
N MET A 427 -8.13 -27.02 30.66
CA MET A 427 -8.86 -26.95 29.39
C MET A 427 -8.28 -25.89 28.43
N PHE A 428 -7.10 -25.34 28.73
CA PHE A 428 -6.50 -24.23 27.98
C PHE A 428 -6.49 -24.46 26.47
N MET A 429 -6.02 -25.62 26.00
CA MET A 429 -5.94 -25.92 24.56
C MET A 429 -7.33 -25.95 23.89
N LYS A 430 -8.33 -26.49 24.57
CA LYS A 430 -9.72 -26.52 24.06
C LYS A 430 -10.30 -25.11 24.00
N ASN A 431 -10.04 -24.30 25.01
CA ASN A 431 -10.48 -22.91 25.06
C ASN A 431 -9.77 -22.05 24.02
N LEU A 432 -8.46 -22.25 23.83
CA LEU A 432 -7.65 -21.58 22.81
C LEU A 432 -8.16 -21.95 21.41
N LEU A 433 -8.38 -23.23 21.13
CA LEU A 433 -8.95 -23.65 19.84
C LEU A 433 -10.31 -23.01 19.57
N LYS A 434 -11.22 -22.99 20.56
CA LYS A 434 -12.51 -22.31 20.41
C LYS A 434 -12.36 -20.81 20.15
N ALA A 435 -11.43 -20.14 20.83
CA ALA A 435 -11.19 -18.71 20.67
C ALA A 435 -10.61 -18.40 19.29
N THR A 436 -9.66 -19.22 18.82
CA THR A 436 -9.10 -19.13 17.47
C THR A 436 -10.19 -19.36 16.41
N VAL A 437 -11.04 -20.38 16.55
CA VAL A 437 -12.18 -20.60 15.65
C VAL A 437 -13.15 -19.41 15.66
N ALA A 438 -13.49 -18.88 16.83
CA ALA A 438 -14.34 -17.68 16.95
C ALA A 438 -13.73 -16.47 16.22
N LEU A 439 -12.41 -16.27 16.31
CA LEU A 439 -11.69 -15.20 15.62
C LEU A 439 -11.77 -15.36 14.09
N PHE A 440 -11.46 -16.54 13.55
CA PHE A 440 -11.56 -16.80 12.12
C PHE A 440 -12.99 -16.67 11.57
N LEU A 441 -13.99 -17.19 12.29
CA LEU A 441 -15.39 -17.02 11.91
C LEU A 441 -15.80 -15.53 11.90
N THR A 442 -15.24 -14.72 12.81
CA THR A 442 -15.46 -13.27 12.81
C THR A 442 -14.87 -12.61 11.56
N TRP A 443 -13.64 -12.97 11.16
CA TRP A 443 -13.01 -12.44 9.95
C TRP A 443 -13.76 -12.84 8.68
N ILE A 444 -14.22 -14.08 8.59
CA ILE A 444 -15.08 -14.53 7.48
C ILE A 444 -16.36 -13.70 7.44
N ALA A 445 -17.02 -13.49 8.59
CA ALA A 445 -18.23 -12.67 8.65
C ALA A 445 -17.99 -11.21 8.24
N VAL A 446 -16.83 -10.63 8.58
CA VAL A 446 -16.43 -9.29 8.11
C VAL A 446 -16.31 -9.25 6.59
N ILE A 447 -15.59 -10.19 5.98
CA ILE A 447 -15.44 -10.27 4.52
C ILE A 447 -16.81 -10.40 3.84
N LEU A 448 -17.65 -11.31 4.32
CA LEU A 448 -19.00 -11.51 3.78
C LEU A 448 -19.87 -10.26 3.91
N THR A 449 -19.73 -9.51 5.00
CA THR A 449 -20.48 -8.27 5.21
C THR A 449 -20.00 -7.16 4.29
N CYS A 450 -18.69 -7.00 4.09
CA CYS A 450 -18.13 -6.06 3.13
C CYS A 450 -18.66 -6.33 1.71
N VAL A 451 -18.61 -7.60 1.27
CA VAL A 451 -19.11 -8.00 -0.05
C VAL A 451 -20.62 -7.81 -0.16
N ALA A 452 -21.39 -8.18 0.87
CA ALA A 452 -22.83 -7.95 0.89
C ALA A 452 -23.18 -6.46 0.79
N MET A 453 -22.39 -5.59 1.45
CA MET A 453 -22.61 -4.16 1.36
C MET A 453 -22.25 -3.59 -0.01
N ALA A 454 -21.14 -4.02 -0.60
CA ALA A 454 -20.75 -3.66 -1.96
C ALA A 454 -21.85 -4.05 -2.97
N LEU A 455 -22.32 -5.29 -2.91
CA LEU A 455 -23.42 -5.78 -3.75
C LEU A 455 -24.71 -4.97 -3.55
N THR A 456 -25.02 -4.59 -2.31
CA THR A 456 -26.20 -3.76 -2.02
C THR A 456 -26.08 -2.37 -2.68
N ILE A 457 -24.93 -1.72 -2.57
CA ILE A 457 -24.68 -0.42 -3.22
C ILE A 457 -24.75 -0.54 -4.75
N THR A 458 -24.23 -1.64 -5.30
CA THR A 458 -24.36 -1.95 -6.73
C THR A 458 -25.81 -2.13 -7.15
N LEU A 459 -26.61 -2.90 -6.40
CA LEU A 459 -28.03 -3.11 -6.68
C LEU A 459 -28.85 -1.83 -6.57
N LEU A 460 -28.47 -0.92 -5.67
CA LEU A 460 -29.07 0.41 -5.53
C LEU A 460 -28.61 1.39 -6.62
N GLY A 461 -27.75 0.95 -7.55
CA GLY A 461 -27.28 1.76 -8.67
C GLY A 461 -26.36 2.91 -8.27
N SER A 462 -25.79 2.87 -7.07
CA SER A 462 -24.93 3.91 -6.48
C SER A 462 -23.45 3.48 -6.46
N ASN A 463 -23.02 2.73 -7.48
CA ASN A 463 -21.64 2.24 -7.59
C ASN A 463 -20.62 3.37 -7.50
N LEU A 464 -19.43 3.07 -6.97
CA LEU A 464 -18.33 4.02 -6.87
C LEU A 464 -18.66 5.27 -6.03
N SER A 465 -19.66 5.23 -5.14
CA SER A 465 -20.04 6.37 -4.29
C SER A 465 -18.88 6.89 -3.43
N TRP A 466 -17.83 6.10 -3.25
CA TRP A 466 -16.60 6.45 -2.53
C TRP A 466 -15.46 6.96 -3.42
N PHE A 467 -15.62 7.01 -4.74
CA PHE A 467 -14.54 7.34 -5.69
C PHE A 467 -14.03 8.78 -5.55
N THR A 468 -14.91 9.78 -5.57
CA THR A 468 -14.56 11.17 -5.19
C THR A 468 -14.58 11.34 -3.67
N HIS A 469 -15.62 10.79 -3.05
CA HIS A 469 -15.91 10.97 -1.63
C HIS A 469 -15.32 9.81 -0.82
N ASN A 470 -13.99 9.73 -0.73
CA ASN A 470 -13.27 8.62 -0.09
C ASN A 470 -13.73 8.33 1.35
N TYR A 471 -14.28 9.33 2.05
CA TYR A 471 -14.84 9.17 3.38
C TYR A 471 -16.04 8.22 3.43
N ASN A 472 -16.75 8.00 2.31
CA ASN A 472 -17.87 7.05 2.22
C ASN A 472 -17.44 5.59 2.47
N LEU A 473 -16.15 5.25 2.30
CA LEU A 473 -15.62 3.92 2.68
C LEU A 473 -15.85 3.60 4.15
N VAL A 474 -15.87 4.61 5.02
CA VAL A 474 -16.04 4.43 6.47
C VAL A 474 -17.44 3.92 6.83
N PRO A 475 -18.53 4.64 6.53
CA PRO A 475 -19.89 4.18 6.82
C PRO A 475 -20.32 2.99 5.97
N LEU A 476 -19.78 2.82 4.75
CA LEU A 476 -20.12 1.68 3.91
C LEU A 476 -19.44 0.38 4.36
N TYR A 477 -18.16 0.41 4.71
CA TYR A 477 -17.42 -0.84 4.92
C TYR A 477 -16.80 -0.95 6.31
N LEU A 478 -16.22 0.13 6.84
CA LEU A 478 -15.56 0.11 8.15
C LEU A 478 -16.56 -0.07 9.31
N ILE A 479 -17.60 0.77 9.37
CA ILE A 479 -18.59 0.72 10.47
C ILE A 479 -19.35 -0.62 10.49
N PRO A 480 -19.89 -1.14 9.35
CA PRO A 480 -20.52 -2.45 9.33
C PRO A 480 -19.60 -3.58 9.79
N SER A 481 -18.33 -3.54 9.38
CA SER A 481 -17.34 -4.51 9.83
C SER A 481 -17.12 -4.45 11.36
N VAL A 482 -17.02 -3.24 11.93
CA VAL A 482 -16.92 -3.07 13.40
C VAL A 482 -18.18 -3.59 14.10
N ILE A 483 -19.37 -3.35 13.56
CA ILE A 483 -20.63 -3.90 14.10
C ILE A 483 -20.57 -5.42 14.14
N VAL A 484 -20.14 -6.05 13.05
CA VAL A 484 -20.03 -7.52 12.95
C VAL A 484 -19.00 -8.08 13.91
N VAL A 485 -17.83 -7.45 14.03
CA VAL A 485 -16.82 -7.84 15.02
C VAL A 485 -17.43 -7.79 16.42
N LEU A 486 -18.03 -6.67 16.82
CA LEU A 486 -18.63 -6.51 18.14
C LEU A 486 -19.75 -7.51 18.41
N TYR A 487 -20.64 -7.72 17.44
CA TYR A 487 -21.78 -8.63 17.56
C TYR A 487 -21.35 -10.09 17.64
N MET A 488 -20.41 -10.53 16.78
CA MET A 488 -19.87 -11.88 16.81
C MET A 488 -19.16 -12.18 18.13
N GLN A 489 -18.40 -11.23 18.66
CA GLN A 489 -17.72 -11.42 19.94
C GLN A 489 -18.70 -11.45 21.12
N ASP A 490 -19.76 -10.64 21.12
CA ASP A 490 -20.83 -10.74 22.12
C ASP A 490 -21.57 -12.10 22.04
N PHE A 491 -21.83 -12.59 20.82
CA PHE A 491 -22.44 -13.90 20.58
C PHE A 491 -21.57 -15.04 21.13
N PHE A 492 -20.28 -15.08 20.81
CA PHE A 492 -19.37 -16.13 21.31
C PHE A 492 -19.15 -16.03 22.82
N LYS A 493 -19.10 -14.80 23.38
CA LYS A 493 -19.05 -14.58 24.82
C LYS A 493 -20.20 -15.29 25.53
N ASP A 494 -21.43 -15.11 25.05
CA ASP A 494 -22.62 -15.69 25.67
C ASP A 494 -22.73 -17.21 25.43
N ARG A 495 -22.30 -17.70 24.26
CA ARG A 495 -22.53 -19.10 23.85
C ARG A 495 -21.42 -20.06 24.26
N TRP A 496 -20.16 -19.63 24.18
CA TRP A 496 -18.99 -20.51 24.36
C TRP A 496 -18.15 -20.18 25.59
N PHE A 497 -18.16 -18.92 26.04
CA PHE A 497 -17.23 -18.41 27.07
C PHE A 497 -17.91 -17.81 28.30
N LYS A 498 -19.22 -18.03 28.48
CA LYS A 498 -20.02 -17.45 29.57
C LYS A 498 -19.57 -17.88 30.97
N ALA A 499 -19.04 -19.10 31.09
CA ALA A 499 -18.59 -19.67 32.36
C ALA A 499 -17.26 -19.06 32.86
N ASN A 500 -16.52 -18.39 31.97
CA ASN A 500 -15.20 -17.85 32.28
C ASN A 500 -15.28 -16.40 32.81
N SER A 501 -14.28 -15.98 33.56
CA SER A 501 -14.15 -14.57 33.96
C SER A 501 -13.82 -13.68 32.75
N ARG A 502 -14.20 -12.39 32.82
CA ARG A 502 -13.96 -11.41 31.75
C ARG A 502 -12.48 -11.27 31.40
N TRP A 503 -11.62 -11.20 32.42
CA TRP A 503 -10.17 -11.10 32.24
C TRP A 503 -9.54 -12.38 31.72
N TYR A 504 -10.07 -13.55 32.09
CA TYR A 504 -9.62 -14.80 31.49
C TYR A 504 -9.95 -14.82 29.99
N ASN A 505 -11.16 -14.43 29.60
CA ASN A 505 -11.54 -14.36 28.19
C ASN A 505 -10.72 -13.32 27.41
N GLU A 506 -10.45 -12.14 27.97
CA GLU A 506 -9.56 -11.15 27.35
C GLU A 506 -8.18 -11.76 27.07
N LYS A 507 -7.55 -12.37 28.08
CA LYS A 507 -6.25 -13.03 27.93
C LYS A 507 -6.30 -14.14 26.89
N LEU A 508 -7.35 -14.96 26.91
CA LEU A 508 -7.53 -16.07 25.97
C LEU A 508 -7.59 -15.59 24.52
N PHE A 509 -8.38 -14.54 24.25
CA PHE A 509 -8.48 -13.97 22.91
C PHE A 509 -7.21 -13.25 22.49
N PHE A 510 -6.46 -12.64 23.42
CA PHE A 510 -5.12 -12.12 23.13
C PHE A 510 -4.17 -13.24 22.69
N GLU A 511 -4.14 -14.38 23.39
CA GLU A 511 -3.34 -15.54 23.00
C GLU A 511 -3.79 -16.15 21.67
N ALA A 512 -5.10 -16.19 21.41
CA ALA A 512 -5.66 -16.66 20.14
C ALA A 512 -5.21 -15.78 18.97
N THR A 513 -5.29 -14.45 19.11
CA THR A 513 -4.81 -13.49 18.11
C THR A 513 -3.29 -13.62 17.90
N LEU A 514 -2.51 -13.69 18.97
CA LEU A 514 -1.05 -13.89 18.91
C LEU A 514 -0.69 -15.20 18.20
N THR A 515 -1.44 -16.27 18.47
CA THR A 515 -1.27 -17.58 17.81
C THR A 515 -1.62 -17.49 16.33
N GLY A 516 -2.74 -16.84 15.97
CA GLY A 516 -3.14 -16.63 14.58
C GLY A 516 -2.07 -15.89 13.77
N TRP A 517 -1.51 -14.82 14.33
CA TRP A 517 -0.40 -14.10 13.70
C TRP A 517 0.87 -14.92 13.60
N SER A 518 1.19 -15.74 14.60
CA SER A 518 2.36 -16.62 14.55
C SER A 518 2.23 -17.71 13.48
N ILE A 519 1.01 -18.20 13.22
CA ILE A 519 0.74 -19.14 12.13
C ILE A 519 0.92 -18.46 10.78
N LEU A 520 0.35 -17.26 10.60
CA LEU A 520 0.55 -16.50 9.36
C LEU A 520 2.03 -16.15 9.13
N LEU A 521 2.74 -15.75 10.19
CA LEU A 521 4.18 -15.49 10.17
C LEU A 521 4.95 -16.73 9.70
N LEU A 522 4.64 -17.90 10.25
CA LEU A 522 5.26 -19.16 9.85
C LEU A 522 4.97 -19.47 8.38
N LEU A 523 3.71 -19.37 7.94
CA LEU A 523 3.31 -19.65 6.57
C LEU A 523 4.03 -18.74 5.55
N LEU A 524 4.06 -17.43 5.81
CA LEU A 524 4.76 -16.49 4.92
C LEU A 524 6.27 -16.71 4.93
N THR A 525 6.86 -17.04 6.09
CA THR A 525 8.29 -17.36 6.20
C THR A 525 8.64 -18.62 5.42
N LEU A 526 7.83 -19.68 5.51
CA LEU A 526 8.03 -20.93 4.75
C LEU A 526 7.87 -20.74 3.24
N ARG A 527 7.04 -19.78 2.81
CA ARG A 527 6.90 -19.39 1.40
C ARG A 527 7.99 -18.43 0.92
N GLY A 528 8.89 -18.00 1.80
CA GLY A 528 9.91 -17.02 1.46
C GLY A 528 9.35 -15.64 1.11
N MET A 529 8.16 -15.29 1.60
CA MET A 529 7.53 -13.99 1.32
C MET A 529 8.12 -12.92 2.23
N GLY A 530 8.53 -11.80 1.63
CA GLY A 530 9.06 -10.66 2.33
C GLY A 530 8.02 -9.93 3.17
N SER A 531 6.74 -9.96 2.77
CA SER A 531 5.61 -9.46 3.57
C SER A 531 5.48 -10.05 4.98
N ALA A 532 6.20 -11.14 5.29
CA ALA A 532 6.29 -11.73 6.63
C ALA A 532 6.69 -10.72 7.73
N PHE A 533 7.34 -9.60 7.39
CA PHE A 533 7.63 -8.55 8.38
C PHE A 533 6.36 -7.96 9.03
N MET A 534 5.23 -7.94 8.32
CA MET A 534 3.97 -7.42 8.87
C MET A 534 3.45 -8.28 10.04
N PRO A 535 3.17 -9.59 9.88
CA PRO A 535 2.80 -10.43 11.00
C PRO A 535 3.90 -10.53 12.05
N MET A 536 5.19 -10.41 11.68
CA MET A 536 6.29 -10.32 12.64
C MET A 536 6.11 -9.12 13.59
N LEU A 537 5.77 -7.92 13.10
CA LEU A 537 5.50 -6.76 13.94
C LEU A 537 4.29 -6.98 14.87
N TYR A 538 3.25 -7.66 14.37
CA TYR A 538 2.05 -8.01 15.16
C TYR A 538 2.29 -9.15 16.17
N VAL A 539 3.38 -9.91 16.07
CA VAL A 539 3.82 -10.86 17.11
C VAL A 539 4.77 -10.17 18.09
N LEU A 540 5.79 -9.50 17.58
CA LEU A 540 6.88 -8.91 18.37
C LEU A 540 6.39 -7.80 19.32
N GLY A 541 5.65 -6.82 18.81
CA GLY A 541 5.19 -5.67 19.60
C GLY A 541 4.36 -6.10 20.81
N PRO A 542 3.26 -6.84 20.61
CA PRO A 542 2.43 -7.36 21.70
C PRO A 542 3.19 -8.30 22.65
N LEU A 543 4.03 -9.20 22.15
CA LEU A 543 4.81 -10.14 22.98
C LEU A 543 5.81 -9.41 23.89
N VAL A 544 6.56 -8.45 23.35
CA VAL A 544 7.60 -7.75 24.12
C VAL A 544 6.99 -6.71 25.04
N ILE A 545 6.16 -5.82 24.51
CA ILE A 545 5.68 -4.65 25.25
C ILE A 545 4.69 -5.11 26.31
N ARG A 546 3.62 -5.83 25.95
CA ARG A 546 2.55 -6.17 26.88
C ARG A 546 3.01 -7.13 27.97
N ASP A 547 3.77 -8.17 27.66
CA ASP A 547 4.18 -9.14 28.69
C ASP A 547 5.25 -8.58 29.65
N ARG A 548 6.23 -7.81 29.14
CA ARG A 548 7.24 -7.15 30.00
C ARG A 548 6.61 -6.13 30.93
N THR A 549 5.70 -5.31 30.41
CA THR A 549 5.03 -4.28 31.21
C THR A 549 4.00 -4.86 32.17
N MET A 550 3.25 -5.91 31.78
CA MET A 550 2.37 -6.62 32.73
C MET A 550 3.16 -7.34 33.82
N TRP A 551 4.36 -7.84 33.52
CA TRP A 551 5.26 -8.41 34.53
C TRP A 551 5.74 -7.35 35.53
N LEU A 552 6.18 -6.17 35.05
CA LEU A 552 6.56 -5.04 35.91
C LEU A 552 5.37 -4.48 36.70
N ALA A 553 4.18 -4.40 36.10
CA ALA A 553 2.97 -3.88 36.72
C ALA A 553 2.40 -4.77 37.84
N ARG A 554 2.79 -6.05 37.92
CA ARG A 554 2.48 -6.91 39.08
C ARG A 554 3.07 -6.36 40.38
N ALA A 555 4.15 -5.59 40.31
CA ALA A 555 4.74 -4.93 41.47
C ALA A 555 3.95 -3.68 41.95
N TRP A 556 3.00 -3.16 41.15
CA TRP A 556 2.33 -1.87 41.39
C TRP A 556 0.80 -1.97 41.63
N ASN A 557 0.23 -3.16 41.86
CA ASN A 557 -1.23 -3.35 42.10
C ASN A 557 -2.16 -2.72 41.02
N TRP A 558 -1.71 -2.68 39.77
CA TRP A 558 -2.39 -2.00 38.65
C TRP A 558 -3.71 -2.64 38.18
N LYS A 559 -4.01 -3.87 38.61
CA LYS A 559 -5.18 -4.65 38.18
C LYS A 559 -6.53 -3.92 38.38
N ASN A 560 -6.56 -2.86 39.19
CA ASN A 560 -7.77 -2.09 39.49
C ASN A 560 -8.05 -0.91 38.53
N HIS A 561 -7.17 -0.60 37.56
CA HIS A 561 -7.33 0.53 36.63
C HIS A 561 -7.40 0.09 35.17
N VAL A 562 -8.61 -0.23 34.68
CA VAL A 562 -8.87 -0.66 33.29
C VAL A 562 -8.39 0.36 32.26
N THR A 563 -8.50 1.65 32.56
CA THR A 563 -7.98 2.74 31.70
C THR A 563 -6.51 2.56 31.40
N SER A 564 -5.73 2.31 32.45
CA SER A 564 -4.29 2.19 32.35
C SER A 564 -3.86 0.86 31.69
N PHE A 565 -4.67 -0.19 31.79
CA PHE A 565 -4.52 -1.41 30.98
C PHE A 565 -4.79 -1.15 29.48
N VAL A 566 -5.87 -0.45 29.14
CA VAL A 566 -6.21 -0.13 27.74
C VAL A 566 -5.10 0.72 27.10
N SER A 567 -4.58 1.73 27.80
CA SER A 567 -3.47 2.54 27.30
C SER A 567 -2.22 1.72 27.00
N LEU A 568 -1.89 0.76 27.86
CA LEU A 568 -0.75 -0.14 27.67
C LEU A 568 -0.96 -1.10 26.50
N HIS A 569 -2.18 -1.65 26.38
CA HIS A 569 -2.56 -2.49 25.25
C HIS A 569 -2.41 -1.76 23.93
N LEU A 570 -2.92 -0.52 23.84
CA LEU A 570 -2.76 0.33 22.67
C LEU A 570 -1.28 0.68 22.41
N ALA A 571 -0.50 0.98 23.45
CA ALA A 571 0.94 1.24 23.31
C ALA A 571 1.69 0.05 22.70
N SER A 572 1.31 -1.19 23.05
CA SER A 572 1.92 -2.41 22.47
C SER A 572 1.64 -2.58 20.97
N LEU A 573 0.62 -1.91 20.44
CA LEU A 573 0.20 -1.96 19.06
C LEU A 573 0.69 -0.77 18.22
N PHE A 574 1.39 0.20 18.82
CA PHE A 574 1.73 1.45 18.14
C PHE A 574 2.53 1.26 16.85
N VAL A 575 3.64 0.53 16.90
CA VAL A 575 4.48 0.28 15.72
C VAL A 575 3.73 -0.50 14.62
N PRO A 576 3.12 -1.68 14.89
CA PRO A 576 2.41 -2.41 13.85
C PRO A 576 1.22 -1.63 13.28
N LEU A 577 0.48 -0.87 14.10
CA LEU A 577 -0.64 -0.04 13.61
C LEU A 577 -0.16 1.16 12.80
N LEU A 578 0.92 1.83 13.21
CA LEU A 578 1.52 2.93 12.46
C LEU A 578 1.90 2.48 11.05
N VAL A 579 2.63 1.37 10.95
CA VAL A 579 3.04 0.78 9.66
C VAL A 579 1.82 0.34 8.86
N THR A 580 0.84 -0.33 9.48
CA THR A 580 -0.38 -0.79 8.79
C THR A 580 -1.20 0.38 8.23
N ILE A 581 -1.41 1.44 9.02
CA ILE A 581 -2.17 2.62 8.59
C ILE A 581 -1.41 3.40 7.50
N TYR A 582 -0.09 3.53 7.63
CA TYR A 582 0.76 4.12 6.59
C TYR A 582 0.68 3.36 5.27
N MET A 583 0.85 2.04 5.28
CA MET A 583 0.73 1.20 4.08
C MET A 583 -0.70 1.21 3.52
N SER A 584 -1.71 1.20 4.39
CA SER A 584 -3.12 1.33 3.97
C SER A 584 -3.37 2.65 3.26
N HIS A 585 -2.78 3.75 3.75
CA HIS A 585 -2.88 5.05 3.09
C HIS A 585 -2.27 5.03 1.69
N ALA A 586 -1.08 4.44 1.52
CA ALA A 586 -0.45 4.29 0.21
C ALA A 586 -1.30 3.42 -0.74
N VAL A 587 -1.78 2.27 -0.25
CA VAL A 587 -2.65 1.35 -1.00
C VAL A 587 -3.93 2.03 -1.46
N PHE A 588 -4.66 2.74 -0.59
CA PHE A 588 -5.88 3.45 -1.01
C PHE A 588 -5.59 4.65 -1.93
N THR A 589 -4.45 5.31 -1.77
CA THR A 589 -4.03 6.39 -2.68
C THR A 589 -3.82 5.88 -4.10
N LEU A 590 -3.27 4.68 -4.24
CA LEU A 590 -3.06 4.02 -5.54
C LEU A 590 -4.34 3.39 -6.10
N PHE A 591 -5.04 2.58 -5.30
CA PHE A 591 -6.12 1.72 -5.80
C PHE A 591 -7.46 2.45 -6.02
N ILE A 592 -7.78 3.50 -5.25
CA ILE A 592 -9.05 4.22 -5.46
C ILE A 592 -9.13 4.77 -6.89
N PRO A 593 -8.13 5.50 -7.41
CA PRO A 593 -8.14 5.92 -8.81
C PRO A 593 -8.11 4.76 -9.82
N ILE A 594 -7.37 3.69 -9.53
CA ILE A 594 -7.30 2.50 -10.42
C ILE A 594 -8.68 1.87 -10.58
N PHE A 595 -9.47 1.74 -9.51
CA PHE A 595 -10.81 1.17 -9.60
C PHE A 595 -11.78 1.97 -10.48
N GLY A 596 -11.53 3.27 -10.72
CA GLY A 596 -12.28 4.08 -11.68
C GLY A 596 -11.82 3.94 -13.14
N ARG A 597 -10.85 3.06 -13.41
CA ARG A 597 -10.25 2.87 -14.75
C ARG A 597 -9.89 1.42 -15.09
N THR A 598 -10.34 0.45 -14.29
CA THR A 598 -10.09 -1.00 -14.50
C THR A 598 -11.04 -1.64 -15.52
N GLY A 599 -11.84 -0.85 -16.23
CA GLY A 599 -12.85 -1.34 -17.17
C GLY A 599 -14.16 -1.74 -16.48
N THR A 600 -15.04 -2.39 -17.24
CA THR A 600 -16.40 -2.76 -16.79
C THR A 600 -16.51 -4.20 -16.29
N SER A 601 -15.47 -5.01 -16.44
CA SER A 601 -15.50 -6.45 -16.10
C SER A 601 -15.34 -6.71 -14.61
N VAL A 602 -14.59 -5.86 -13.89
CA VAL A 602 -14.35 -5.97 -12.45
C VAL A 602 -15.27 -5.01 -11.70
N ASN A 603 -16.09 -5.55 -10.79
CA ASN A 603 -16.89 -4.70 -9.89
C ASN A 603 -15.97 -4.01 -8.87
N ALA A 604 -15.79 -2.71 -9.06
CA ALA A 604 -14.94 -1.86 -8.25
C ALA A 604 -15.37 -1.80 -6.76
N ASP A 605 -16.67 -1.82 -6.46
CA ASP A 605 -17.18 -1.79 -5.09
C ASP A 605 -16.79 -3.08 -4.34
N ILE A 606 -16.92 -4.24 -4.98
CA ILE A 606 -16.48 -5.52 -4.41
C ILE A 606 -14.97 -5.49 -4.17
N ALA A 607 -14.19 -5.07 -5.17
CA ALA A 607 -12.73 -4.99 -5.06
C ALA A 607 -12.28 -4.06 -3.91
N ALA A 608 -12.85 -2.87 -3.82
CA ALA A 608 -12.58 -1.92 -2.73
C ALA A 608 -12.99 -2.46 -1.36
N SER A 609 -14.13 -3.15 -1.27
CA SER A 609 -14.62 -3.75 -0.03
C SER A 609 -13.72 -4.89 0.48
N LEU A 610 -13.20 -5.72 -0.44
CA LEU A 610 -12.27 -6.80 -0.13
C LEU A 610 -10.90 -6.25 0.31
N LEU A 611 -10.40 -5.23 -0.40
CA LEU A 611 -9.16 -4.54 -0.05
C LEU A 611 -9.26 -3.94 1.37
N LEU A 612 -10.37 -3.29 1.68
CA LEU A 612 -10.63 -2.75 3.02
C LEU A 612 -10.70 -3.86 4.07
N ALA A 613 -11.39 -4.98 3.79
CA ALA A 613 -11.48 -6.10 4.72
C ALA A 613 -10.09 -6.69 5.04
N ILE A 614 -9.22 -6.86 4.04
CA ILE A 614 -7.85 -7.35 4.20
C ILE A 614 -7.03 -6.43 5.10
N LEU A 615 -7.21 -5.11 5.01
CA LEU A 615 -6.50 -4.12 5.84
C LEU A 615 -7.13 -3.97 7.25
N LEU A 616 -8.43 -4.25 7.39
CA LEU A 616 -9.15 -4.13 8.65
C LEU A 616 -8.94 -5.32 9.60
N ILE A 617 -8.81 -6.53 9.06
CA ILE A 617 -8.54 -7.73 9.86
C ILE A 617 -7.29 -7.55 10.74
N PRO A 618 -6.15 -7.06 10.21
CA PRO A 618 -4.96 -6.80 11.01
C PRO A 618 -5.16 -5.85 12.18
N THR A 619 -5.86 -4.75 11.91
CA THR A 619 -6.05 -3.66 12.88
C THR A 619 -7.05 -4.05 13.97
N THR A 620 -8.06 -4.86 13.66
CA THR A 620 -9.09 -5.27 14.62
C THR A 620 -8.72 -6.49 15.47
N GLY A 621 -7.75 -7.31 15.04
CA GLY A 621 -7.43 -8.60 15.67
C GLY A 621 -7.14 -8.51 17.18
N TYR A 622 -6.31 -7.56 17.62
CA TYR A 622 -6.00 -7.38 19.05
C TYR A 622 -7.04 -6.52 19.78
N LEU A 623 -7.93 -5.83 19.09
CA LEU A 623 -9.02 -5.07 19.70
C LEU A 623 -10.17 -5.98 20.15
N VAL A 624 -10.30 -7.15 19.53
CA VAL A 624 -11.27 -8.18 19.91
C VAL A 624 -11.17 -8.55 21.39
N SER A 625 -9.96 -8.64 21.96
CA SER A 625 -9.80 -9.01 23.37
C SER A 625 -10.46 -7.99 24.31
N LEU A 626 -10.39 -6.70 23.98
CA LEU A 626 -10.99 -5.62 24.77
C LEU A 626 -12.52 -5.69 24.84
N CYS A 627 -13.16 -6.34 23.85
CA CYS A 627 -14.62 -6.53 23.83
C CYS A 627 -15.12 -7.32 25.06
N TYR A 628 -14.30 -8.23 25.58
CA TYR A 628 -14.66 -9.08 26.72
C TYR A 628 -14.66 -8.33 28.06
N LEU A 629 -14.02 -7.16 28.14
CA LEU A 629 -14.04 -6.28 29.30
C LEU A 629 -15.26 -5.34 29.31
N CYS A 630 -15.91 -5.19 28.16
CA CYS A 630 -16.95 -4.20 27.92
C CYS A 630 -18.37 -4.65 28.35
N ARG A 631 -19.27 -3.69 28.58
CA ARG A 631 -20.73 -3.87 28.78
C ARG A 631 -21.51 -3.10 27.70
N ASN A 632 -22.79 -3.41 27.46
CA ASN A 632 -23.68 -2.69 26.54
C ASN A 632 -23.34 -2.77 25.02
N ILE A 633 -22.62 -3.80 24.57
CA ILE A 633 -22.22 -3.96 23.16
C ILE A 633 -23.41 -3.86 22.19
N ARG A 634 -24.50 -4.60 22.46
CA ARG A 634 -25.70 -4.63 21.58
C ARG A 634 -26.33 -3.25 21.36
N LYS A 635 -26.34 -2.38 22.38
CA LYS A 635 -26.88 -1.02 22.27
C LYS A 635 -26.04 -0.18 21.30
N ILE A 636 -24.72 -0.30 21.35
CA ILE A 636 -23.84 0.40 20.41
C ILE A 636 -23.99 -0.14 19.00
N CYS A 637 -24.04 -1.47 18.83
CA CYS A 637 -24.29 -2.07 17.51
C CYS A 637 -25.58 -1.53 16.88
N ALA A 638 -26.65 -1.37 17.67
CA ALA A 638 -27.91 -0.80 17.19
C ALA A 638 -27.75 0.67 16.76
N VAL A 639 -27.07 1.50 17.55
CA VAL A 639 -26.81 2.92 17.19
C VAL A 639 -25.97 3.01 15.91
N LEU A 640 -24.89 2.24 15.81
CA LEU A 640 -24.04 2.22 14.62
C LEU A 640 -24.80 1.71 13.38
N ALA A 641 -25.68 0.71 13.54
CA ALA A 641 -26.51 0.22 12.44
C ALA A 641 -27.49 1.30 11.93
N VAL A 642 -28.07 2.11 12.82
CA VAL A 642 -28.90 3.25 12.42
C VAL A 642 -28.06 4.29 11.67
N VAL A 643 -26.84 4.58 12.12
CA VAL A 643 -25.91 5.49 11.42
C VAL A 643 -25.61 4.99 10.01
N VAL A 644 -25.30 3.69 9.85
CA VAL A 644 -25.06 3.08 8.53
C VAL A 644 -26.29 3.20 7.65
N LEU A 645 -27.47 2.86 8.16
CA LEU A 645 -28.72 2.93 7.39
C LEU A 645 -29.01 4.36 6.91
N VAL A 646 -28.90 5.35 7.80
CA VAL A 646 -29.09 6.77 7.46
C VAL A 646 -28.07 7.21 6.41
N TRP A 647 -26.81 6.78 6.53
CA TRP A 647 -25.78 7.14 5.57
C TRP A 647 -25.98 6.49 4.20
N VAL A 648 -26.37 5.23 4.15
CA VAL A 648 -26.72 4.54 2.90
C VAL A 648 -27.91 5.24 2.23
N CYS A 649 -28.94 5.61 2.99
CA CYS A 649 -30.04 6.41 2.45
C CYS A 649 -29.53 7.75 1.89
N ALA A 650 -28.65 8.45 2.61
CA ALA A 650 -28.08 9.72 2.16
C ALA A 650 -27.26 9.57 0.86
N ILE A 651 -26.47 8.50 0.73
CA ILE A 651 -25.72 8.18 -0.51
C ILE A 651 -26.69 7.99 -1.69
N VAL A 652 -27.77 7.23 -1.48
CA VAL A 652 -28.70 6.87 -2.57
C VAL A 652 -29.53 8.06 -3.05
N VAL A 653 -29.96 8.94 -2.14
CA VAL A 653 -30.93 10.02 -2.45
C VAL A 653 -30.32 11.40 -2.66
N SER A 654 -28.99 11.54 -2.51
CA SER A 654 -28.33 12.84 -2.57
C SER A 654 -27.04 12.80 -3.40
N PRO A 655 -26.45 13.95 -3.74
CA PRO A 655 -25.16 14.01 -4.43
C PRO A 655 -24.00 13.36 -3.69
N LEU A 656 -24.15 12.99 -2.41
CA LEU A 656 -23.13 12.26 -1.65
C LEU A 656 -22.76 10.92 -2.30
N GLY A 657 -23.68 10.31 -3.05
CA GLY A 657 -23.41 9.08 -3.80
C GLY A 657 -22.88 9.30 -5.20
N PHE A 658 -22.77 10.54 -5.67
CA PHE A 658 -22.27 10.80 -7.02
C PHE A 658 -20.75 10.57 -7.07
N PRO A 659 -20.26 9.72 -7.99
CA PRO A 659 -18.89 9.22 -7.95
C PRO A 659 -17.85 10.20 -8.52
N TYR A 660 -18.22 11.14 -9.41
CA TYR A 660 -17.27 11.96 -10.19
C TYR A 660 -17.24 13.43 -9.79
N SER A 661 -16.16 14.12 -10.13
CA SER A 661 -16.02 15.58 -9.97
C SER A 661 -15.33 16.21 -11.17
N GLY A 662 -15.93 17.29 -11.66
CA GLY A 662 -15.33 18.19 -12.65
C GLY A 662 -14.61 19.40 -12.02
N ASP A 663 -14.42 19.38 -10.70
CA ASP A 663 -13.63 20.42 -10.02
C ASP A 663 -12.21 20.46 -10.59
N LYS A 664 -11.75 21.66 -10.95
CA LYS A 664 -10.42 21.86 -11.52
C LYS A 664 -9.32 21.65 -10.49
N ASP A 665 -9.58 21.84 -9.20
CA ASP A 665 -8.54 21.65 -8.19
C ASP A 665 -8.47 20.19 -7.72
N HIS A 666 -9.60 19.48 -7.77
CA HIS A 666 -9.74 18.09 -7.34
C HIS A 666 -10.56 17.26 -8.33
N PRO A 667 -10.07 17.03 -9.57
CA PRO A 667 -10.80 16.27 -10.58
C PRO A 667 -10.80 14.77 -10.27
N SER A 668 -11.94 14.14 -10.52
CA SER A 668 -12.14 12.69 -10.43
C SER A 668 -13.02 12.27 -11.62
N PRO A 669 -12.44 12.20 -12.83
CA PRO A 669 -13.19 12.11 -14.06
C PRO A 669 -13.79 10.71 -14.27
N ASN A 670 -14.95 10.67 -14.93
CA ASN A 670 -15.40 9.48 -15.64
C ASN A 670 -14.61 9.36 -16.95
N ARG A 671 -14.09 8.17 -17.28
CA ARG A 671 -13.17 7.96 -18.41
C ARG A 671 -13.83 7.17 -19.54
N LEU A 672 -13.66 7.67 -20.75
CA LEU A 672 -14.15 7.09 -22.00
C LEU A 672 -13.09 7.32 -23.08
N LEU A 673 -12.77 6.29 -23.84
CA LEU A 673 -11.95 6.42 -25.04
C LEU A 673 -12.88 6.54 -26.26
N ALA A 674 -12.69 7.58 -27.05
CA ALA A 674 -13.47 7.83 -28.26
C ALA A 674 -12.57 7.77 -29.49
N ILE A 675 -12.80 6.78 -30.36
CA ILE A 675 -11.96 6.51 -31.53
C ILE A 675 -12.80 6.77 -32.77
N HIS A 676 -12.35 7.67 -33.64
CA HIS A 676 -12.93 7.77 -34.98
C HIS A 676 -12.48 6.56 -35.81
N THR A 677 -13.44 5.78 -36.28
CA THR A 677 -13.20 4.50 -36.95
C THR A 677 -13.79 4.49 -38.35
N ARG A 678 -13.06 3.88 -39.28
CA ARG A 678 -13.55 3.48 -40.59
C ARG A 678 -13.12 2.03 -40.81
N ARG A 679 -14.07 1.12 -40.98
CA ARG A 679 -13.77 -0.31 -41.15
C ARG A 679 -14.06 -0.72 -42.58
N ARG A 680 -13.16 -1.54 -43.14
CA ARG A 680 -13.40 -2.28 -44.38
C ARG A 680 -13.06 -3.74 -44.11
N VAL A 681 -14.04 -4.60 -44.25
CA VAL A 681 -13.91 -6.04 -44.03
C VAL A 681 -13.73 -6.71 -45.38
N PHE A 682 -12.74 -7.59 -45.47
CA PHE A 682 -12.41 -8.31 -46.69
C PHE A 682 -12.73 -9.81 -46.52
N ASP A 683 -13.23 -10.45 -47.58
CA ASP A 683 -13.30 -11.91 -47.65
C ASP A 683 -11.92 -12.54 -47.94
N LEU A 684 -11.86 -13.87 -47.96
CA LEU A 684 -10.64 -14.61 -48.28
C LEU A 684 -10.14 -14.38 -49.72
N GLN A 685 -10.99 -13.82 -50.59
CA GLN A 685 -10.66 -13.46 -51.96
C GLN A 685 -10.27 -11.97 -52.09
N SER A 686 -10.10 -11.26 -50.97
CA SER A 686 -9.78 -9.83 -50.91
C SER A 686 -10.86 -8.90 -51.50
N HIS A 687 -12.12 -9.33 -51.57
CA HIS A 687 -13.24 -8.44 -51.88
C HIS A 687 -13.78 -7.79 -50.61
N VAL A 688 -14.19 -6.53 -50.71
CA VAL A 688 -14.84 -5.82 -49.60
C VAL A 688 -16.24 -6.36 -49.40
N THR A 689 -16.50 -6.98 -48.25
CA THR A 689 -17.83 -7.51 -47.88
C THR A 689 -18.65 -6.51 -47.08
N HIS A 690 -17.98 -5.61 -46.34
CA HIS A 690 -18.62 -4.62 -45.49
C HIS A 690 -17.72 -3.39 -45.33
N GLU A 691 -18.32 -2.19 -45.38
CA GLU A 691 -17.63 -0.94 -45.09
C GLU A 691 -18.53 -0.04 -44.24
N ASP A 692 -17.98 0.50 -43.16
CA ASP A 692 -18.67 1.45 -42.29
C ASP A 692 -17.71 2.48 -41.68
N SER A 693 -18.30 3.46 -41.00
CA SER A 693 -17.57 4.48 -40.24
C SER A 693 -18.39 5.01 -39.09
N GLY A 694 -17.74 5.41 -38.01
CA GLY A 694 -18.38 5.96 -36.82
C GLY A 694 -17.39 6.30 -35.72
N ILE A 695 -17.93 6.65 -34.55
CA ILE A 695 -17.11 6.83 -33.34
C ILE A 695 -17.28 5.58 -32.48
N TRP A 696 -16.18 4.87 -32.27
CA TRP A 696 -16.12 3.74 -31.36
C TRP A 696 -15.86 4.25 -29.94
N LEU A 697 -16.76 3.94 -29.02
CA LEU A 697 -16.73 4.42 -27.65
C LEU A 697 -16.44 3.26 -26.70
N ILE A 698 -15.36 3.38 -25.95
CA ILE A 698 -14.88 2.33 -25.04
C ILE A 698 -14.90 2.89 -23.62
N PRO A 699 -15.82 2.45 -22.74
CA PRO A 699 -15.85 2.89 -21.35
C PRO A 699 -14.66 2.30 -20.58
N PHE A 700 -14.01 3.12 -19.74
CA PHE A 700 -12.94 2.66 -18.84
C PHE A 700 -13.40 2.48 -17.40
N ASP A 701 -14.62 2.88 -17.08
CA ASP A 701 -15.21 2.83 -15.73
C ASP A 701 -16.35 1.82 -15.65
N TYR A 702 -16.53 1.18 -14.49
CA TYR A 702 -17.59 0.23 -14.17
C TYR A 702 -19.02 0.77 -14.40
N ASN A 703 -19.26 2.06 -14.22
CA ASN A 703 -20.55 2.69 -14.50
C ASN A 703 -20.85 2.86 -16.01
N ASN A 704 -19.89 2.54 -16.89
CA ASN A 704 -20.04 2.65 -18.34
C ASN A 704 -20.57 4.05 -18.74
N ASN A 705 -21.49 4.10 -19.70
CA ASN A 705 -22.08 5.33 -20.22
C ASN A 705 -23.27 5.84 -19.41
N LYS A 706 -23.61 5.21 -18.26
CA LYS A 706 -24.83 5.51 -17.48
C LYS A 706 -25.02 6.99 -17.21
N HIS A 707 -23.95 7.65 -16.77
CA HIS A 707 -23.98 9.08 -16.42
C HIS A 707 -23.80 10.00 -17.64
N LEU A 708 -23.26 9.47 -18.74
CA LEU A 708 -23.04 10.22 -19.98
C LEU A 708 -24.31 10.34 -20.83
N LEU A 709 -25.24 9.38 -20.77
CA LEU A 709 -26.51 9.42 -21.50
C LEU A 709 -27.36 10.67 -21.22
N GLY A 710 -27.23 11.25 -20.01
CA GLY A 710 -27.90 12.49 -19.64
C GLY A 710 -27.22 13.74 -20.23
N ALA A 711 -25.89 13.72 -20.35
CA ALA A 711 -25.08 14.83 -20.86
C ALA A 711 -24.94 14.83 -22.38
N MET A 712 -24.99 13.64 -23.00
CA MET A 712 -24.85 13.42 -24.44
C MET A 712 -26.02 12.56 -24.94
N PRO A 713 -27.19 13.17 -25.21
CA PRO A 713 -28.37 12.43 -25.65
C PRO A 713 -28.15 11.60 -26.92
N GLN A 714 -27.21 11.99 -27.78
CA GLN A 714 -26.83 11.28 -29.00
C GLN A 714 -26.30 9.87 -28.73
N LEU A 715 -25.78 9.61 -27.52
CA LEU A 715 -25.34 8.27 -27.11
C LEU A 715 -26.49 7.27 -26.98
N LYS A 716 -27.75 7.74 -26.92
CA LYS A 716 -28.92 6.84 -26.92
C LYS A 716 -29.08 6.08 -28.24
N ASP A 717 -28.57 6.63 -29.33
CA ASP A 717 -28.59 6.02 -30.65
C ASP A 717 -27.31 5.20 -30.93
N ALA A 718 -26.42 5.07 -29.94
CA ALA A 718 -25.24 4.23 -30.05
C ALA A 718 -25.64 2.75 -30.18
N ILE A 719 -24.92 2.03 -31.03
CA ILE A 719 -25.17 0.63 -31.33
C ILE A 719 -24.13 -0.21 -30.58
N ASP A 720 -24.58 -1.17 -29.78
CA ASP A 720 -23.70 -2.13 -29.13
C ASP A 720 -23.02 -3.03 -30.18
N VAL A 721 -21.75 -3.36 -29.95
CA VAL A 721 -20.97 -4.17 -30.89
C VAL A 721 -21.39 -5.64 -30.81
N ASP A 722 -21.59 -6.26 -31.97
CA ASP A 722 -21.81 -7.70 -32.07
C ASP A 722 -20.46 -8.45 -32.10
N CYS A 723 -20.09 -9.06 -30.98
CA CYS A 723 -18.85 -9.82 -30.86
C CYS A 723 -18.79 -11.14 -31.67
N ARG A 724 -19.82 -11.46 -32.46
CA ARG A 724 -19.77 -12.55 -33.45
C ARG A 724 -19.09 -12.15 -34.77
N LEU A 725 -18.75 -10.87 -34.96
CA LEU A 725 -18.20 -10.33 -36.21
C LEU A 725 -16.74 -10.72 -36.50
N GLY A 726 -16.09 -11.49 -35.63
CA GLY A 726 -14.73 -12.00 -35.82
C GLY A 726 -13.80 -11.68 -34.64
N PRO A 727 -12.47 -11.86 -34.81
CA PRO A 727 -11.50 -11.48 -33.79
C PRO A 727 -11.71 -10.03 -33.35
N TYR A 728 -11.59 -9.77 -32.05
CA TYR A 728 -11.79 -8.44 -31.48
C TYR A 728 -13.16 -7.83 -31.82
N CYS A 729 -14.20 -8.67 -31.94
CA CYS A 729 -15.55 -8.22 -32.27
C CYS A 729 -15.65 -7.42 -33.59
N GLY A 730 -14.65 -7.57 -34.48
CA GLY A 730 -14.53 -6.77 -35.69
C GLY A 730 -14.22 -5.28 -35.44
N MET A 731 -13.75 -4.90 -34.26
CA MET A 731 -13.45 -3.51 -33.87
C MET A 731 -11.95 -3.22 -33.82
N PRO A 732 -11.51 -2.01 -34.22
CA PRO A 732 -10.10 -1.62 -34.22
C PRO A 732 -9.69 -1.11 -32.83
N PHE A 733 -9.41 -2.03 -31.90
CA PHE A 733 -8.88 -1.64 -30.59
C PHE A 733 -7.45 -1.11 -30.72
N ILE A 734 -7.14 -0.05 -29.96
CA ILE A 734 -5.78 0.53 -29.88
C ILE A 734 -4.81 -0.48 -29.26
N ILE A 735 -5.27 -1.18 -28.23
CA ILE A 735 -4.52 -2.25 -27.56
C ILE A 735 -5.33 -3.54 -27.75
N PRO A 736 -4.73 -4.64 -28.23
CA PRO A 736 -5.42 -5.89 -28.54
C PRO A 736 -5.79 -6.69 -27.27
N CYS A 737 -6.47 -6.06 -26.31
CA CYS A 737 -6.87 -6.64 -25.02
C CYS A 737 -8.40 -6.67 -24.87
N ILE A 738 -9.03 -7.75 -25.32
CA ILE A 738 -10.49 -7.94 -25.20
C ILE A 738 -10.91 -8.12 -23.74
N SER A 739 -10.05 -8.73 -22.91
CA SER A 739 -10.33 -9.08 -21.50
C SER A 739 -10.67 -7.89 -20.59
N MET A 740 -10.26 -6.68 -20.96
CA MET A 740 -10.53 -5.45 -20.20
C MET A 740 -11.88 -4.83 -20.50
N LEU A 741 -12.56 -5.33 -21.53
CA LEU A 741 -13.80 -4.78 -22.06
C LEU A 741 -14.88 -5.85 -22.01
N PRO A 742 -16.16 -5.46 -21.84
CA PRO A 742 -17.23 -6.43 -21.84
C PRO A 742 -17.35 -7.05 -23.25
N PRO A 743 -17.71 -8.34 -23.36
CA PRO A 743 -18.08 -8.96 -24.62
C PRO A 743 -19.38 -8.40 -25.21
#